data_AF-A0A7J7N8G7-F1
#
_entry.id   AF-A0A7J7N8G7-F1
#
_cell.length_a   1.000
_cell.length_b   1.000
_cell.length_c   1.000
_cell.angle_alpha   90.00
_cell.angle_beta   90.00
_cell.angle_gamma   90.00
#
_symmetry.space_group_name_H-M   'P 1'
#
loop_
_entity.id
_entity.type
_entity.pdbx_description
1 polymer ?
#
loop_
_entity_poly.entity_id
_entity_poly.type
_entity_poly.pdbx_seq_one_letter_code
_entity_poly.pdbx_strand_id
1 'polypeptide(L)'
;MEPSLSNNNSYGDCEIIRWFEEIAENASFVQTQTLRRIIELNFETEYLKKWLGNINMQEMEPNLLESIYTSLVPLVSHADLEPYIQRIADGDLGAILTQDPITTLSLRVYPIKPGGRILEFIYSSKHFKTNGGLIAGTATSHYFASEEFKLKQKKTKSFTCSPLKVITSGDYKQSTYCHLLLGLYLSPQVEFITSTFAYSIVQAFTTFEEEWKDICEDIRKGTLNSTRVTIPMMRKSVLEIITPNPSLASLIEDKCNDLEVLNWASLIPKLWPNAKYVYSISTGSMQAYLKKLRHYAGHLDIVCADYGSTESWIGVNVDPSYPPEKVTFAVVPTFSYFEFIPLYRQRQDCSLSSDDFIEDEPVPLSRVKIGQEYEVVVTTFTGLYRYRLGDVVEVSSFYKGTPKLNFICRRKLILTINIDKNTEKDLQIVVERGSELLNQGRAEIVDFTSHADVTNRPGHYIIYWEIKGEVEEGILGECCREMDAAFVDHGYVVSRKTNSIGPLELCIVEKGTFKKILDYFVGNGAAMSQFKTPRCTSNKSSSAKKVITREEWEKKLSDAKIRREDMNELVMNYLVTEGYVEAAERFKTESGTEPDIDLATITDRMAVKKAVQCGNVEDAIEKVNDLNPEILDTNPQLFFHLQQQKLIELIRNGKVEEALEFAQEELAPRGEENQIFLEELERTVALLAFEDLSNCPVRDLLDISQRLKTASEVNAAILTSQSREKG
;
A
#
# COMPACT_ATOMS: atom_id res chain seq x y z
N MET A 1 -27.79 6.14 -12.25
CA MET A 1 -28.51 7.41 -11.98
C MET A 1 -28.42 7.66 -10.48
N GLU A 2 -27.72 8.71 -10.06
CA GLU A 2 -27.81 9.19 -8.68
C GLU A 2 -29.09 10.01 -8.52
N PRO A 3 -29.77 9.98 -7.35
CA PRO A 3 -30.97 10.76 -7.12
C PRO A 3 -30.66 12.27 -7.09
N SER A 4 -31.43 13.06 -7.84
CA SER A 4 -31.43 14.52 -7.72
C SER A 4 -32.15 14.91 -6.43
N LEU A 5 -31.39 15.31 -5.40
CA LEU A 5 -31.94 15.72 -4.11
C LEU A 5 -32.89 16.93 -4.27
N SER A 6 -34.19 16.68 -4.09
CA SER A 6 -35.22 17.72 -4.01
C SER A 6 -35.36 18.25 -2.58
N ASN A 7 -35.72 19.53 -2.46
CA ASN A 7 -35.55 20.44 -1.30
C ASN A 7 -36.29 20.10 0.03
N ASN A 8 -36.72 18.87 0.30
CA ASN A 8 -37.42 18.51 1.55
C ASN A 8 -36.66 17.47 2.38
N ASN A 9 -36.04 17.94 3.47
CA ASN A 9 -35.11 17.22 4.34
C ASN A 9 -35.60 15.94 5.04
N SER A 10 -36.87 15.52 4.93
CA SER A 10 -37.31 14.21 5.46
C SER A 10 -37.56 13.18 4.35
N TYR A 11 -37.86 13.64 3.12
CA TYR A 11 -38.11 12.76 1.98
C TYR A 11 -36.81 12.35 1.29
N GLY A 12 -35.81 13.24 1.24
CA GLY A 12 -34.50 12.96 0.63
C GLY A 12 -33.68 11.86 1.34
N ASP A 13 -33.76 11.77 2.68
CA ASP A 13 -33.02 10.76 3.44
C ASP A 13 -33.58 9.35 3.22
N CYS A 14 -34.91 9.22 3.16
CA CYS A 14 -35.57 7.96 2.80
C CYS A 14 -35.28 7.56 1.35
N GLU A 15 -35.14 8.53 0.44
CA GLU A 15 -34.77 8.27 -0.96
C GLU A 15 -33.33 7.77 -1.11
N ILE A 16 -32.36 8.31 -0.37
CA ILE A 16 -30.97 7.83 -0.40
C ILE A 16 -30.86 6.41 0.15
N ILE A 17 -31.52 6.13 1.28
CA ILE A 17 -31.51 4.78 1.88
C ILE A 17 -32.15 3.78 0.91
N ARG A 18 -33.32 4.12 0.35
CA ARG A 18 -34.00 3.27 -0.64
C ARG A 18 -33.15 3.05 -1.89
N TRP A 19 -32.49 4.09 -2.39
CA TRP A 19 -31.56 3.99 -3.51
C TRP A 19 -30.38 3.04 -3.20
N PHE A 20 -29.75 3.20 -2.02
CA PHE A 20 -28.65 2.34 -1.61
C PHE A 20 -29.11 0.87 -1.48
N GLU A 21 -30.28 0.67 -0.89
CA GLU A 21 -30.91 -0.64 -0.78
C GLU A 21 -31.17 -1.30 -2.14
N GLU A 22 -31.67 -0.56 -3.13
CA GLU A 22 -31.94 -1.05 -4.49
C GLU A 22 -30.65 -1.46 -5.23
N ILE A 23 -29.58 -0.66 -5.12
CA ILE A 23 -28.30 -0.99 -5.74
C ILE A 23 -27.59 -2.14 -5.02
N ALA A 24 -27.73 -2.24 -3.69
CA ALA A 24 -27.15 -3.31 -2.91
C ALA A 24 -27.85 -4.65 -3.19
N GLU A 25 -29.16 -4.65 -3.43
CA GLU A 25 -29.91 -5.85 -3.82
C GLU A 25 -29.49 -6.39 -5.19
N ASN A 26 -29.21 -5.48 -6.13
CA ASN A 26 -28.82 -5.82 -7.51
C ASN A 26 -27.32 -5.66 -7.77
N ALA A 27 -26.48 -5.85 -6.74
CA ALA A 27 -25.07 -5.49 -6.78
C ALA A 27 -24.29 -6.06 -7.98
N SER A 28 -24.53 -7.33 -8.35
CA SER A 28 -23.89 -7.95 -9.52
C SER A 28 -24.23 -7.22 -10.82
N PHE A 29 -25.51 -6.94 -11.06
CA PHE A 29 -25.94 -6.23 -12.26
C PHE A 29 -25.38 -4.79 -12.28
N VAL A 30 -25.43 -4.11 -11.13
CA VAL A 30 -24.91 -2.74 -11.00
C VAL A 30 -23.41 -2.70 -11.27
N GLN A 31 -22.62 -3.68 -10.83
CA GLN A 31 -21.19 -3.77 -11.12
C GLN A 31 -20.90 -3.87 -12.61
N THR A 32 -21.59 -4.76 -13.33
CA THR A 32 -21.40 -4.91 -14.78
C THR A 32 -21.79 -3.64 -15.54
N GLN A 33 -22.85 -2.94 -15.11
CA GLN A 33 -23.23 -1.64 -15.68
C GLN A 33 -22.22 -0.54 -15.35
N THR A 34 -21.67 -0.53 -14.13
CA THR A 34 -20.63 0.41 -13.71
C THR A 34 -19.37 0.23 -14.56
N LEU A 35 -18.90 -1.01 -14.75
CA LEU A 35 -17.76 -1.31 -15.61
C LEU A 35 -17.99 -0.85 -17.05
N ARG A 36 -19.16 -1.18 -17.62
CA ARG A 36 -19.55 -0.73 -18.96
C ARG A 36 -19.43 0.78 -19.09
N ARG A 37 -19.95 1.54 -18.12
CA ARG A 37 -19.88 3.00 -18.13
C ARG A 37 -18.45 3.53 -18.02
N ILE A 38 -17.59 2.91 -17.21
CA ILE A 38 -16.17 3.28 -17.11
C ILE A 38 -15.47 3.09 -18.45
N ILE A 39 -15.69 1.94 -19.09
CA ILE A 39 -15.09 1.64 -20.40
C ILE A 39 -15.65 2.60 -21.46
N GLU A 40 -16.95 2.80 -21.54
CA GLU A 40 -17.57 3.74 -22.49
C GLU A 40 -17.01 5.17 -22.35
N LEU A 41 -16.80 5.63 -21.11
CA LEU A 41 -16.21 6.94 -20.83
C LEU A 41 -14.75 7.01 -21.30
N ASN A 42 -13.96 5.96 -21.06
CA ASN A 42 -12.52 6.01 -21.21
C ASN A 42 -11.98 5.24 -22.41
N PHE A 43 -12.83 4.71 -23.29
CA PHE A 43 -12.41 3.81 -24.36
C PHE A 43 -11.37 4.44 -25.31
N GLU A 44 -11.49 5.74 -25.57
CA GLU A 44 -10.57 6.44 -26.47
C GLU A 44 -9.19 6.72 -25.84
N THR A 45 -9.00 6.38 -24.57
CA THR A 45 -7.75 6.62 -23.86
C THR A 45 -6.62 5.73 -24.37
N GLU A 46 -5.39 6.24 -24.32
CA GLU A 46 -4.19 5.52 -24.74
C GLU A 46 -4.08 4.14 -24.05
N TYR A 47 -4.37 4.10 -22.75
CA TYR A 47 -4.27 2.87 -21.97
C TYR A 47 -5.30 1.82 -22.38
N LEU A 48 -6.59 2.18 -22.50
CA LEU A 48 -7.61 1.20 -22.89
C LEU A 48 -7.47 0.78 -24.35
N LYS A 49 -7.09 1.68 -25.27
CA LYS A 49 -6.82 1.31 -26.66
C LYS A 49 -5.70 0.30 -26.81
N LYS A 50 -4.67 0.38 -25.97
CA LYS A 50 -3.55 -0.58 -25.96
C LYS A 50 -4.04 -2.01 -25.73
N TRP A 51 -5.04 -2.21 -24.87
CA TRP A 51 -5.48 -3.54 -24.45
C TRP A 51 -6.77 -4.01 -25.13
N LEU A 52 -7.74 -3.10 -25.32
CA LEU A 52 -9.04 -3.40 -25.92
C LEU A 52 -9.09 -3.17 -27.44
N GLY A 53 -8.08 -2.51 -28.02
CA GLY A 53 -8.05 -2.23 -29.46
C GLY A 53 -9.29 -1.47 -29.94
N ASN A 54 -9.92 -1.96 -31.02
CA ASN A 54 -11.09 -1.35 -31.67
C ASN A 54 -12.37 -2.20 -31.52
N ILE A 55 -12.62 -2.76 -30.33
CA ILE A 55 -13.82 -3.57 -30.08
C ILE A 55 -15.09 -2.72 -30.22
N ASN A 56 -16.12 -3.25 -30.90
CA ASN A 56 -17.43 -2.60 -31.00
C ASN A 56 -18.26 -2.88 -29.72
N MET A 57 -18.30 -1.90 -28.82
CA MET A 57 -18.99 -2.01 -27.54
C MET A 57 -20.51 -1.79 -27.61
N GLN A 58 -21.02 -1.14 -28.67
CA GLN A 58 -22.44 -0.75 -28.74
C GLN A 58 -23.38 -1.94 -28.88
N GLU A 59 -22.90 -3.06 -29.44
CA GLU A 59 -23.67 -4.29 -29.67
C GLU A 59 -23.33 -5.41 -28.68
N MET A 60 -22.43 -5.15 -27.73
CA MET A 60 -21.91 -6.19 -26.83
C MET A 60 -22.74 -6.31 -25.55
N GLU A 61 -23.07 -7.55 -25.20
CA GLU A 61 -23.72 -7.87 -23.93
C GLU A 61 -22.80 -7.51 -22.74
N PRO A 62 -23.31 -6.89 -21.66
CA PRO A 62 -22.49 -6.42 -20.54
C PRO A 62 -21.61 -7.52 -19.91
N ASN A 63 -22.11 -8.75 -19.80
CA ASN A 63 -21.35 -9.87 -19.24
C ASN A 63 -20.20 -10.32 -20.16
N LEU A 64 -20.39 -10.22 -21.48
CA LEU A 64 -19.34 -10.53 -22.44
C LEU A 64 -18.25 -9.46 -22.40
N LEU A 65 -18.64 -8.18 -22.26
CA LEU A 65 -17.71 -7.07 -22.07
C LEU A 65 -16.87 -7.23 -20.80
N GLU A 66 -17.50 -7.63 -19.69
CA GLU A 66 -16.80 -7.91 -18.42
C GLU A 66 -15.78 -9.03 -18.59
N SER A 67 -16.16 -10.15 -19.22
CA SER A 67 -15.24 -11.26 -19.48
C SER A 67 -14.05 -10.84 -20.33
N ILE A 68 -14.28 -10.13 -21.44
CA ILE A 68 -13.22 -9.63 -22.33
C ILE A 68 -12.30 -8.68 -21.58
N TYR A 69 -12.87 -7.77 -20.80
CA TYR A 69 -12.10 -6.83 -19.98
C TYR A 69 -11.17 -7.56 -19.00
N THR A 70 -11.69 -8.53 -18.26
CA THR A 70 -10.90 -9.31 -17.29
C THR A 70 -9.83 -10.20 -17.94
N SER A 71 -10.01 -10.59 -19.21
CA SER A 71 -9.03 -11.39 -19.95
C SER A 71 -7.95 -10.56 -20.64
N LEU A 72 -8.28 -9.36 -21.12
CA LEU A 72 -7.35 -8.55 -21.93
C LEU A 72 -6.62 -7.46 -21.14
N VAL A 73 -7.26 -6.89 -20.12
CA VAL A 73 -6.65 -5.83 -19.30
C VAL A 73 -5.90 -6.48 -18.13
N PRO A 74 -4.59 -6.22 -17.95
CA PRO A 74 -3.81 -6.86 -16.91
C PRO A 74 -4.09 -6.27 -15.52
N LEU A 75 -3.84 -7.06 -14.48
CA LEU A 75 -3.71 -6.54 -13.11
C LEU A 75 -2.47 -5.65 -13.02
N VAL A 76 -2.61 -4.49 -12.38
CA VAL A 76 -1.52 -3.51 -12.27
C VAL A 76 -1.33 -3.00 -10.86
N SER A 77 -0.09 -2.66 -10.54
CA SER A 77 0.32 -1.93 -9.35
C SER A 77 0.56 -0.45 -9.68
N HIS A 78 0.83 0.37 -8.66
CA HIS A 78 1.21 1.76 -8.86
C HIS A 78 2.46 1.91 -9.75
N ALA A 79 3.43 1.00 -9.64
CA ALA A 79 4.65 1.06 -10.42
C ALA A 79 4.40 0.94 -11.93
N ASP A 80 3.36 0.19 -12.32
CA ASP A 80 3.01 -0.03 -13.72
C ASP A 80 2.28 1.19 -14.33
N LEU A 81 1.58 1.96 -13.51
CA LEU A 81 0.89 3.19 -13.92
C LEU A 81 1.75 4.45 -13.80
N GLU A 82 2.86 4.40 -13.05
CA GLU A 82 3.79 5.52 -12.82
C GLU A 82 4.19 6.26 -14.12
N PRO A 83 4.55 5.59 -15.23
CA PRO A 83 4.96 6.29 -16.45
C PRO A 83 3.82 7.14 -17.05
N TYR A 84 2.57 6.68 -16.94
CA TYR A 84 1.40 7.41 -17.42
C TYR A 84 1.07 8.58 -16.50
N ILE A 85 1.13 8.36 -15.18
CA ILE A 85 0.92 9.40 -14.16
C ILE A 85 1.96 10.52 -14.29
N GLN A 86 3.23 10.17 -14.51
CA GLN A 86 4.31 11.14 -14.68
C GLN A 86 4.12 12.00 -15.93
N ARG A 87 3.67 11.42 -17.05
CA ARG A 87 3.34 12.18 -18.27
C ARG A 87 2.20 13.18 -18.04
N ILE A 88 1.14 12.75 -17.34
CA ILE A 88 0.03 13.64 -16.96
C ILE A 88 0.56 14.76 -16.04
N ALA A 89 1.41 14.43 -15.06
CA ALA A 89 2.00 15.40 -14.13
C ALA A 89 2.91 16.43 -14.84
N ASP A 90 3.60 16.01 -15.90
CA ASP A 90 4.44 16.88 -16.74
C ASP A 90 3.63 17.74 -17.73
N GLY A 91 2.30 17.57 -17.77
CA GLY A 91 1.38 18.44 -18.50
C GLY A 91 0.91 17.88 -19.84
N ASP A 92 1.04 16.58 -20.07
CA ASP A 92 0.43 15.92 -21.24
C ASP A 92 -1.11 16.01 -21.14
N LEU A 93 -1.71 16.74 -22.07
CA LEU A 93 -3.16 16.97 -22.15
C LEU A 93 -3.89 15.87 -22.95
N GLY A 94 -3.18 14.84 -23.40
CA GLY A 94 -3.77 13.68 -24.07
C GLY A 94 -4.69 12.89 -23.13
N ALA A 95 -5.70 12.22 -23.70
CA ALA A 95 -6.53 11.26 -22.97
C ALA A 95 -5.70 9.99 -22.69
N ILE A 96 -4.86 10.01 -21.67
CA ILE A 96 -3.92 8.92 -21.36
C ILE A 96 -4.60 7.82 -20.54
N LEU A 97 -5.17 8.19 -19.40
CA LEU A 97 -5.85 7.28 -18.46
C LEU A 97 -7.36 7.54 -18.37
N THR A 98 -7.79 8.80 -18.51
CA THR A 98 -9.19 9.23 -18.45
C THR A 98 -9.46 10.28 -19.52
N GLN A 99 -10.69 10.32 -20.05
CA GLN A 99 -11.12 11.40 -20.96
C GLN A 99 -11.52 12.68 -20.20
N ASP A 100 -12.05 12.53 -18.99
CA ASP A 100 -12.48 13.67 -18.18
C ASP A 100 -11.31 14.26 -17.37
N PRO A 101 -11.21 15.60 -17.26
CA PRO A 101 -10.26 16.23 -16.35
C PRO A 101 -10.59 15.83 -14.91
N ILE A 102 -9.60 15.28 -14.21
CA ILE A 102 -9.71 14.85 -12.80
C ILE A 102 -10.07 16.08 -11.95
N THR A 103 -11.31 16.17 -11.48
CA THR A 103 -11.88 17.42 -10.94
C THR A 103 -12.42 17.34 -9.50
N THR A 104 -12.24 16.22 -8.77
CA THR A 104 -12.57 15.98 -7.33
C THR A 104 -13.95 15.33 -7.05
N LEU A 105 -14.06 14.46 -6.03
CA LEU A 105 -15.32 13.91 -5.50
C LEU A 105 -15.22 13.41 -4.03
N SER A 106 -16.20 13.75 -3.16
CA SER A 106 -16.54 13.02 -1.91
C SER A 106 -17.88 13.48 -1.28
N LEU A 107 -18.62 12.57 -0.63
CA LEU A 107 -19.82 12.83 0.18
C LEU A 107 -20.01 11.85 1.37
N ARG A 108 -20.54 12.38 2.49
CA ARG A 108 -21.31 11.69 3.56
C ARG A 108 -22.19 12.68 4.35
N VAL A 109 -23.32 12.20 4.89
CA VAL A 109 -24.40 12.96 5.55
C VAL A 109 -24.76 12.32 6.90
N TYR A 110 -24.74 13.09 7.97
CA TYR A 110 -25.59 12.93 9.16
C TYR A 110 -26.32 14.27 9.37
N PRO A 111 -27.64 14.29 9.58
CA PRO A 111 -28.36 15.54 9.78
C PRO A 111 -28.02 16.17 11.15
N ILE A 112 -27.54 17.41 11.10
CA ILE A 112 -27.32 18.29 12.25
C ILE A 112 -28.59 19.13 12.46
N LYS A 113 -28.92 19.49 13.71
CA LYS A 113 -30.04 20.43 13.94
C LYS A 113 -29.70 21.78 13.29
N PRO A 114 -30.68 22.56 12.83
CA PRO A 114 -30.42 23.91 12.33
C PRO A 114 -29.68 24.75 13.38
N GLY A 115 -28.42 25.11 13.10
CA GLY A 115 -27.56 25.89 14.00
C GLY A 115 -26.49 25.08 14.77
N GLY A 116 -26.44 23.75 14.62
CA GLY A 116 -25.36 22.94 15.18
C GLY A 116 -24.05 23.05 14.40
N ARG A 117 -22.94 22.76 15.08
CA ARG A 117 -21.57 22.81 14.55
C ARG A 117 -20.82 21.51 14.78
N ILE A 118 -19.76 21.34 14.01
CA ILE A 118 -18.87 20.19 14.09
C ILE A 118 -17.50 20.66 14.56
N LEU A 119 -16.96 20.02 15.61
CA LEU A 119 -15.56 20.19 15.96
C LEU A 119 -14.73 19.22 15.10
N GLU A 120 -14.14 19.75 14.04
CA GLU A 120 -13.33 18.97 13.09
C GLU A 120 -11.84 19.28 13.25
N PHE A 121 -11.04 18.25 13.53
CA PHE A 121 -9.58 18.33 13.47
C PHE A 121 -9.11 17.95 12.06
N ILE A 122 -9.11 18.94 11.17
CA ILE A 122 -8.79 18.76 9.75
C ILE A 122 -7.63 19.65 9.33
N TYR A 123 -6.68 19.06 8.63
CA TYR A 123 -5.41 19.70 8.29
C TYR A 123 -5.21 19.56 6.78
N SER A 124 -5.09 20.69 6.09
CA SER A 124 -4.67 20.72 4.70
C SER A 124 -3.15 20.84 4.62
N SER A 125 -2.53 20.03 3.77
CA SER A 125 -1.11 20.21 3.42
C SER A 125 -0.93 21.40 2.48
N LYS A 126 0.31 21.86 2.33
CA LYS A 126 0.65 22.79 1.25
C LYS A 126 0.41 22.09 -0.08
N HIS A 127 -0.33 22.73 -0.98
CA HIS A 127 -0.44 22.29 -2.35
C HIS A 127 0.86 22.64 -3.08
N PHE A 128 1.37 21.74 -3.90
CA PHE A 128 2.42 22.05 -4.85
C PHE A 128 1.87 21.96 -6.27
N LYS A 129 2.44 22.76 -7.17
CA LYS A 129 2.11 22.65 -8.60
C LYS A 129 3.12 21.73 -9.25
N THR A 130 2.65 20.79 -10.05
CA THR A 130 3.50 19.98 -10.92
C THR A 130 4.10 20.87 -12.03
N ASN A 131 5.09 20.36 -12.76
CA ASN A 131 5.68 21.06 -13.89
C ASN A 131 4.64 21.39 -14.97
N GLY A 132 3.63 20.53 -15.16
CA GLY A 132 2.48 20.74 -16.03
C GLY A 132 1.40 21.67 -15.48
N GLY A 133 1.60 22.27 -14.30
CA GLY A 133 0.66 23.22 -13.69
C GLY A 133 -0.51 22.57 -12.92
N LEU A 134 -0.58 21.24 -12.82
CA LEU A 134 -1.57 20.53 -12.02
C LEU A 134 -1.31 20.75 -10.53
N ILE A 135 -2.38 20.85 -9.75
CA ILE A 135 -2.27 20.97 -8.29
C ILE A 135 -2.18 19.57 -7.70
N ALA A 136 -1.11 19.30 -6.96
CA ALA A 136 -0.87 18.03 -6.29
C ALA A 136 -0.90 18.22 -4.75
N GLY A 137 -1.43 17.22 -4.07
CA GLY A 137 -1.79 17.26 -2.65
C GLY A 137 -2.69 16.09 -2.26
N THR A 138 -2.96 15.94 -0.96
CA THR A 138 -3.79 14.83 -0.47
C THR A 138 -5.25 14.96 -0.92
N ALA A 139 -5.95 13.83 -1.09
CA ALA A 139 -7.37 13.83 -1.48
C ALA A 139 -8.23 14.67 -0.52
N THR A 140 -7.96 14.58 0.78
CA THR A 140 -8.64 15.38 1.81
C THR A 140 -8.34 16.88 1.69
N SER A 141 -7.09 17.27 1.37
CA SER A 141 -6.75 18.69 1.17
C SER A 141 -7.46 19.30 -0.04
N HIS A 142 -7.51 18.55 -1.15
CA HIS A 142 -8.28 18.95 -2.33
C HIS A 142 -9.78 19.09 -2.01
N TYR A 143 -10.34 18.12 -1.27
CA TYR A 143 -11.75 18.19 -0.86
C TYR A 143 -12.05 19.43 -0.01
N PHE A 144 -11.23 19.74 1.01
CA PHE A 144 -11.46 20.93 1.85
C PHE A 144 -11.34 22.25 1.08
N ALA A 145 -10.58 22.26 -0.01
CA ALA A 145 -10.44 23.43 -0.89
C ALA A 145 -11.56 23.58 -1.93
N SER A 146 -12.33 22.51 -2.18
CA SER A 146 -13.34 22.43 -3.24
C SER A 146 -14.57 23.34 -3.03
N GLU A 147 -15.22 23.76 -4.13
CA GLU A 147 -16.49 24.50 -4.05
C GLU A 147 -17.63 23.61 -3.57
N GLU A 148 -17.54 22.31 -3.83
CA GLU A 148 -18.45 21.26 -3.38
C GLU A 148 -18.49 21.21 -1.85
N PHE A 149 -17.34 21.29 -1.17
CA PHE A 149 -17.27 21.36 0.29
C PHE A 149 -17.97 22.61 0.84
N LYS A 150 -17.74 23.77 0.21
CA LYS A 150 -18.40 25.03 0.59
C LYS A 150 -19.91 24.99 0.35
N LEU A 151 -20.33 24.40 -0.76
CA LEU A 151 -21.73 24.26 -1.14
C LEU A 151 -22.45 23.24 -0.24
N LYS A 152 -21.78 22.14 0.12
CA LYS A 152 -22.27 21.13 1.05
C LYS A 152 -22.55 21.75 2.41
N GLN A 153 -21.60 22.49 2.99
CA GLN A 153 -21.81 23.18 4.28
C GLN A 153 -23.03 24.12 4.24
N LYS A 154 -23.21 24.86 3.13
CA LYS A 154 -24.36 25.75 2.94
C LYS A 154 -25.69 24.98 2.82
N LYS A 155 -25.70 23.86 2.11
CA LYS A 155 -26.89 23.01 1.89
C LYS A 155 -27.28 22.22 3.14
N THR A 156 -26.32 21.62 3.84
CA THR A 156 -26.56 20.79 5.03
C THR A 156 -26.69 21.62 6.31
N LYS A 157 -26.51 22.95 6.24
CA LYS A 157 -26.46 23.88 7.39
C LYS A 157 -25.50 23.42 8.50
N SER A 158 -24.52 22.59 8.14
CA SER A 158 -23.55 21.99 9.04
C SER A 158 -22.26 22.77 8.91
N PHE A 159 -21.90 23.55 9.93
CA PHE A 159 -20.72 24.39 9.90
C PHE A 159 -19.64 23.82 10.81
N THR A 160 -18.41 23.71 10.32
CA THR A 160 -17.25 23.46 11.17
C THR A 160 -17.05 24.64 12.13
N CYS A 161 -16.52 24.35 13.33
CA CYS A 161 -16.11 25.40 14.27
C CYS A 161 -14.99 26.28 13.70
N SER A 162 -14.17 25.75 12.80
CA SER A 162 -12.92 26.39 12.38
C SER A 162 -13.00 27.00 10.98
N PRO A 163 -12.53 28.24 10.79
CA PRO A 163 -12.55 28.89 9.48
C PRO A 163 -11.55 28.25 8.52
N LEU A 164 -11.78 28.39 7.21
CA LEU A 164 -10.93 27.82 6.16
C LEU A 164 -9.45 28.19 6.32
N LYS A 165 -9.14 29.41 6.79
CA LYS A 165 -7.76 29.87 7.00
C LYS A 165 -7.02 29.14 8.12
N VAL A 166 -7.74 28.56 9.08
CA VAL A 166 -7.17 27.65 10.10
C VAL A 166 -6.88 26.29 9.47
N ILE A 167 -7.79 25.78 8.64
CA ILE A 167 -7.67 24.47 7.98
C ILE A 167 -6.52 24.45 6.96
N THR A 168 -6.34 25.54 6.20
CA THR A 168 -5.35 25.67 5.12
C THR A 168 -4.04 26.34 5.54
N SER A 169 -3.75 26.42 6.84
CA SER A 169 -2.58 27.16 7.34
C SER A 169 -1.25 26.46 6.97
N GLY A 170 -1.27 25.14 6.81
CA GLY A 170 -0.09 24.29 6.61
C GLY A 170 0.75 24.04 7.88
N ASP A 171 0.39 24.63 9.03
CA ASP A 171 1.02 24.38 10.33
C ASP A 171 0.01 23.71 11.27
N TYR A 172 0.14 22.40 11.43
CA TYR A 172 -0.81 21.61 12.18
C TYR A 172 -0.84 21.95 13.67
N LYS A 173 0.27 22.43 14.27
CA LYS A 173 0.32 22.76 15.71
C LYS A 173 -0.54 23.99 15.97
N GLN A 174 -0.34 25.05 15.18
CA GLN A 174 -1.13 26.26 15.30
C GLN A 174 -2.59 26.04 14.91
N SER A 175 -2.85 25.21 13.88
CA SER A 175 -4.22 24.83 13.51
C SER A 175 -4.92 24.08 14.64
N THR A 176 -4.25 23.11 15.28
CA THR A 176 -4.81 22.34 16.40
C THR A 176 -5.19 23.25 17.57
N TYR A 177 -4.31 24.20 17.93
CA TYR A 177 -4.61 25.21 18.95
C TYR A 177 -5.88 26.00 18.61
N CYS A 178 -6.00 26.48 17.36
CA CYS A 178 -7.19 27.21 16.91
C CYS A 178 -8.45 26.33 16.83
N HIS A 179 -8.33 25.06 16.44
CA HIS A 179 -9.45 24.10 16.44
C HIS A 179 -10.00 23.91 17.85
N LEU A 180 -9.12 23.67 18.83
CA LEU A 180 -9.48 23.50 20.24
C LEU A 180 -10.12 24.76 20.82
N LEU A 181 -9.50 25.93 20.59
CA LEU A 181 -10.00 27.22 21.08
C LEU A 181 -11.40 27.54 20.53
N LEU A 182 -11.62 27.39 19.23
CA LEU A 182 -12.92 27.63 18.60
C LEU A 182 -13.95 26.56 18.99
N GLY A 183 -13.52 25.31 19.15
CA GLY A 183 -14.36 24.22 19.64
C GLY A 183 -14.88 24.48 21.04
N LEU A 184 -14.04 25.02 21.93
CA LEU A 184 -14.43 25.43 23.28
C LEU A 184 -15.30 26.67 23.30
N TYR A 185 -14.94 27.71 22.54
CA TYR A 185 -15.70 28.94 22.43
C TYR A 185 -17.14 28.68 21.92
N LEU A 186 -17.29 27.73 21.00
CA LEU A 186 -18.56 27.32 20.41
C LEU A 186 -19.12 26.04 21.05
N SER A 187 -18.66 25.66 22.25
CA SER A 187 -18.99 24.38 22.90
C SER A 187 -20.48 24.01 22.90
N PRO A 188 -21.43 24.94 23.20
CA PRO A 188 -22.86 24.61 23.19
C PRO A 188 -23.41 24.24 21.81
N GLN A 189 -22.74 24.61 20.72
CA GLN A 189 -23.17 24.33 19.35
C GLN A 189 -22.58 23.01 18.83
N VAL A 190 -21.58 22.42 19.50
CA VAL A 190 -20.90 21.22 19.01
C VAL A 190 -21.81 20.00 19.18
N GLU A 191 -22.17 19.36 18.07
CA GLU A 191 -23.03 18.15 18.06
C GLU A 191 -22.24 16.85 17.94
N PHE A 192 -21.05 16.88 17.35
CA PHE A 192 -20.13 15.74 17.33
C PHE A 192 -18.70 16.22 17.05
N ILE A 193 -17.75 15.32 17.32
CA ILE A 193 -16.31 15.55 17.12
C ILE A 193 -15.82 14.61 16.04
N THR A 194 -14.97 15.11 15.14
CA THR A 194 -14.45 14.28 14.05
C THR A 194 -13.03 14.62 13.63
N SER A 195 -12.35 13.60 13.12
CA SER A 195 -11.13 13.72 12.31
C SER A 195 -11.04 12.52 11.36
N THR A 196 -10.17 12.58 10.36
CA THR A 196 -9.95 11.47 9.42
C THR A 196 -9.57 10.19 10.18
N PHE A 197 -8.60 10.27 11.10
CA PHE A 197 -8.09 9.14 11.86
C PHE A 197 -8.22 9.37 13.36
N ALA A 198 -8.46 8.30 14.12
CA ALA A 198 -8.54 8.34 15.59
C ALA A 198 -7.29 8.95 16.23
N TYR A 199 -6.11 8.70 15.64
CA TYR A 199 -4.83 9.29 16.05
C TYR A 199 -4.89 10.81 16.17
N SER A 200 -5.45 11.50 15.17
CA SER A 200 -5.51 12.96 15.15
C SER A 200 -6.35 13.53 16.30
N ILE A 201 -7.43 12.85 16.68
CA ILE A 201 -8.27 13.23 17.83
C ILE A 201 -7.49 13.03 19.13
N VAL A 202 -6.86 11.87 19.31
CA VAL A 202 -6.05 11.56 20.49
C VAL A 202 -4.90 12.56 20.63
N GLN A 203 -4.22 12.87 19.53
CA GLN A 203 -3.13 13.86 19.51
C GLN A 203 -3.63 15.26 19.86
N ALA A 204 -4.78 15.68 19.33
CA ALA A 204 -5.36 16.98 19.64
C ALA A 204 -5.71 17.11 21.13
N PHE A 205 -6.33 16.08 21.72
CA PHE A 205 -6.64 16.10 23.15
C PHE A 205 -5.41 15.95 24.04
N THR A 206 -4.40 15.17 23.63
CA THR A 206 -3.12 15.12 24.33
C THR A 206 -2.44 16.50 24.37
N THR A 207 -2.48 17.25 23.26
CA THR A 207 -2.02 18.64 23.23
C THR A 207 -2.89 19.55 24.10
N PHE A 208 -4.20 19.32 24.15
CA PHE A 208 -5.10 20.06 25.03
C PHE A 208 -4.77 19.87 26.52
N GLU A 209 -4.38 18.66 26.96
CA GLU A 209 -3.93 18.41 28.35
C GLU A 209 -2.78 19.35 28.76
N GLU A 210 -1.91 19.71 27.82
CA GLU A 210 -0.74 20.57 28.05
C GLU A 210 -1.07 22.08 27.93
N GLU A 211 -2.03 22.44 27.06
CA GLU A 211 -2.23 23.83 26.59
C GLU A 211 -3.56 24.46 27.04
N TRP A 212 -4.43 23.75 27.76
CA TRP A 212 -5.76 24.25 28.14
C TRP A 212 -5.75 25.59 28.90
N LYS A 213 -4.71 25.84 29.72
CA LYS A 213 -4.54 27.10 30.48
C LYS A 213 -4.33 28.29 29.56
N ASP A 214 -3.48 28.13 28.55
CA ASP A 214 -3.24 29.16 27.52
C ASP A 214 -4.54 29.45 26.76
N ILE A 215 -5.30 28.41 26.41
CA ILE A 215 -6.57 28.54 25.68
C ILE A 215 -7.63 29.26 26.52
N CYS A 216 -7.74 28.95 27.81
CA CYS A 216 -8.69 29.62 28.70
C CYS A 216 -8.37 31.11 28.85
N GLU A 217 -7.09 31.45 28.94
CA GLU A 217 -6.65 32.84 29.02
C GLU A 217 -6.94 33.63 27.73
N ASP A 218 -6.76 32.98 26.57
CA ASP A 218 -7.12 33.56 25.27
C ASP A 218 -8.63 33.79 25.13
N ILE A 219 -9.47 32.86 25.61
CA ILE A 219 -10.95 33.04 25.64
C ILE A 219 -11.32 34.17 26.60
N ARG A 220 -10.70 34.24 27.78
CA ARG A 220 -10.94 35.27 28.79
C ARG A 220 -10.69 36.67 28.24
N LYS A 221 -9.55 36.86 27.59
CA LYS A 221 -9.10 38.15 27.03
C LYS A 221 -9.66 38.44 25.64
N GLY A 222 -10.18 37.43 24.94
CA GLY A 222 -10.55 37.55 23.53
C GLY A 222 -9.33 37.79 22.64
N THR A 223 -8.17 37.25 23.02
CA THR A 223 -6.89 37.42 22.31
C THR A 223 -6.36 36.06 21.83
N LEU A 224 -5.22 36.08 21.14
CA LEU A 224 -4.49 34.87 20.78
C LEU A 224 -3.05 34.99 21.22
N ASN A 225 -2.55 33.97 21.90
CA ASN A 225 -1.16 33.87 22.30
C ASN A 225 -0.23 34.02 21.06
N SER A 226 0.65 35.03 21.11
CA SER A 226 1.54 35.40 20.00
C SER A 226 2.65 34.39 19.74
N THR A 227 2.99 33.58 20.75
CA THR A 227 3.98 32.50 20.64
C THR A 227 3.35 31.23 20.06
N ARG A 228 2.09 30.94 20.41
CA ARG A 228 1.37 29.75 19.92
C ARG A 228 0.83 29.91 18.51
N VAL A 229 0.32 31.09 18.18
CA VAL A 229 -0.27 31.38 16.86
C VAL A 229 0.48 32.54 16.24
N THR A 230 1.41 32.25 15.33
CA THR A 230 2.26 33.26 14.67
C THR A 230 1.70 33.71 13.33
N ILE A 231 0.90 32.88 12.65
CA ILE A 231 0.42 33.14 11.28
C ILE A 231 -0.61 34.28 11.26
N PRO A 232 -0.33 35.45 10.63
CA PRO A 232 -1.19 36.64 10.73
C PRO A 232 -2.61 36.45 10.17
N MET A 233 -2.74 35.75 9.03
CA MET A 233 -4.04 35.52 8.39
C MET A 233 -4.94 34.64 9.25
N MET A 234 -4.37 33.64 9.92
CA MET A 234 -5.09 32.76 10.83
C MET A 234 -5.53 33.50 12.08
N ARG A 235 -4.63 34.31 12.67
CA ARG A 235 -4.97 35.17 13.81
C ARG A 235 -6.16 36.08 13.48
N LYS A 236 -6.13 36.75 12.33
CA LYS A 236 -7.22 37.62 11.88
C LYS A 236 -8.55 36.88 11.80
N SER A 237 -8.59 35.72 11.13
CA SER A 237 -9.82 34.94 10.97
C SER A 237 -10.40 34.41 12.29
N VAL A 238 -9.55 34.09 13.26
CA VAL A 238 -10.01 33.63 14.59
C VAL A 238 -10.51 34.80 15.43
N LEU A 239 -9.81 35.94 15.41
CA LEU A 239 -10.20 37.17 16.12
C LEU A 239 -11.50 37.80 15.59
N GLU A 240 -11.89 37.51 14.35
CA GLU A 240 -13.21 37.87 13.81
C GLU A 240 -14.37 37.08 14.46
N ILE A 241 -14.08 35.93 15.09
CA ILE A 241 -15.07 35.03 15.69
C ILE A 241 -15.12 35.19 17.22
N ILE A 242 -13.95 35.29 17.87
CA ILE A 242 -13.86 35.33 19.32
C ILE A 242 -14.03 36.73 19.88
N THR A 243 -14.71 36.83 21.01
CA THR A 243 -14.82 38.06 21.81
C THR A 243 -14.49 37.74 23.27
N PRO A 244 -14.02 38.73 24.07
CA PRO A 244 -13.63 38.48 25.45
C PRO A 244 -14.79 37.88 26.25
N ASN A 245 -14.59 36.67 26.79
CA ASN A 245 -15.61 35.95 27.53
C ASN A 245 -15.05 35.33 28.83
N PRO A 246 -14.90 36.14 29.89
CA PRO A 246 -14.34 35.67 31.16
C PRO A 246 -15.18 34.60 31.86
N SER A 247 -16.51 34.65 31.73
CA SER A 247 -17.40 33.68 32.38
C SER A 247 -17.29 32.30 31.74
N LEU A 248 -17.19 32.23 30.40
CA LEU A 248 -16.92 30.98 29.70
C LEU A 248 -15.53 30.43 30.05
N ALA A 249 -14.51 31.29 30.11
CA ALA A 249 -13.16 30.87 30.48
C ALA A 249 -13.13 30.24 31.87
N SER A 250 -13.70 30.90 32.89
CA SER A 250 -13.79 30.34 34.25
C SER A 250 -14.56 29.02 34.29
N LEU A 251 -15.68 28.92 33.56
CA LEU A 251 -16.44 27.67 33.47
C LEU A 251 -15.61 26.52 32.86
N ILE A 252 -14.81 26.80 31.83
CA ILE A 252 -13.94 25.80 31.20
C ILE A 252 -12.80 25.43 32.15
N GLU A 253 -12.19 26.41 32.83
CA GLU A 253 -11.11 26.15 33.80
C GLU A 253 -11.59 25.26 34.94
N ASP A 254 -12.77 25.53 35.52
CA ASP A 254 -13.36 24.67 36.56
C ASP A 254 -13.54 23.23 36.07
N LYS A 255 -14.06 23.07 34.83
CA LYS A 255 -14.18 21.75 34.21
C LYS A 255 -12.83 21.08 33.95
N CYS A 256 -11.81 21.83 33.53
CA CYS A 256 -10.47 21.30 33.28
C CYS A 256 -9.76 20.89 34.57
N ASN A 257 -9.94 21.65 35.66
CA ASN A 257 -9.43 21.28 36.99
C ASN A 257 -10.06 19.96 37.47
N ASP A 258 -11.38 19.79 37.32
CA ASP A 258 -12.05 18.51 37.59
C ASP A 258 -11.48 17.37 36.74
N LEU A 259 -11.26 17.62 35.44
CA LEU A 259 -10.74 16.63 34.50
C LEU A 259 -9.29 16.23 34.83
N GLU A 260 -8.44 17.16 35.25
CA GLU A 260 -7.06 16.88 35.63
C GLU A 260 -6.99 15.87 36.80
N VAL A 261 -7.89 16.00 37.78
CA VAL A 261 -8.04 15.04 38.90
C VAL A 261 -8.52 13.67 38.41
N LEU A 262 -9.39 13.65 37.40
CA LEU A 262 -9.92 12.43 36.78
C LEU A 262 -9.02 11.87 35.67
N ASN A 263 -7.77 12.34 35.57
CA ASN A 263 -6.83 11.98 34.50
C ASN A 263 -7.45 12.11 33.10
N TRP A 264 -8.26 13.14 32.88
CA TRP A 264 -8.93 13.46 31.61
C TRP A 264 -9.94 12.43 31.12
N ALA A 265 -10.46 11.57 32.00
CA ALA A 265 -11.54 10.65 31.67
C ALA A 265 -12.84 11.38 31.32
N SER A 266 -13.55 10.93 30.28
CA SER A 266 -14.80 11.54 29.80
C SER A 266 -14.68 13.04 29.48
N LEU A 267 -13.50 13.45 28.98
CA LEU A 267 -13.20 14.82 28.56
C LEU A 267 -14.26 15.37 27.60
N ILE A 268 -14.62 14.59 26.57
CA ILE A 268 -15.52 15.05 25.50
C ILE A 268 -16.89 15.45 26.04
N PRO A 269 -17.65 14.55 26.71
CA PRO A 269 -18.98 14.92 27.21
C PRO A 269 -18.94 16.01 28.32
N LYS A 270 -17.84 16.17 29.06
CA LYS A 270 -17.71 17.24 30.06
C LYS A 270 -17.54 18.62 29.40
N LEU A 271 -16.71 18.72 28.36
CA LEU A 271 -16.43 19.98 27.65
C LEU A 271 -17.47 20.30 26.58
N TRP A 272 -18.02 19.29 25.91
CA TRP A 272 -19.04 19.40 24.86
C TRP A 272 -20.28 18.56 25.22
N PRO A 273 -21.15 19.07 26.10
CA PRO A 273 -22.29 18.30 26.62
C PRO A 273 -23.35 17.96 25.57
N ASN A 274 -23.35 18.65 24.42
CA ASN A 274 -24.26 18.39 23.31
C ASN A 274 -23.67 17.42 22.26
N ALA A 275 -22.43 16.95 22.46
CA ALA A 275 -21.80 15.97 21.58
C ALA A 275 -22.55 14.64 21.69
N LYS A 276 -22.94 14.07 20.54
CA LYS A 276 -23.72 12.83 20.45
C LYS A 276 -22.84 11.60 20.22
N TYR A 277 -21.77 11.76 19.44
CA TYR A 277 -20.85 10.70 19.08
C TYR A 277 -19.49 11.28 18.67
N VAL A 278 -18.49 10.41 18.57
CA VAL A 278 -17.17 10.69 17.99
C VAL A 278 -17.08 9.95 16.67
N TYR A 279 -16.67 10.63 15.61
CA TYR A 279 -16.56 10.06 14.26
C TYR A 279 -15.11 10.07 13.79
N SER A 280 -14.54 8.89 13.50
CA SER A 280 -13.21 8.75 12.94
C SER A 280 -12.96 7.35 12.39
N ILE A 281 -12.04 7.21 11.43
CA ILE A 281 -11.50 5.90 11.04
C ILE A 281 -10.73 5.35 12.24
N SER A 282 -11.20 4.23 12.78
CA SER A 282 -10.67 3.59 13.99
C SER A 282 -10.44 2.08 13.81
N THR A 283 -10.44 1.61 12.56
CA THR A 283 -10.16 0.23 12.15
C THR A 283 -8.69 0.06 11.74
N GLY A 284 -8.22 -1.19 11.64
CA GLY A 284 -6.82 -1.51 11.29
C GLY A 284 -5.82 -0.90 12.28
N SER A 285 -4.78 -0.24 11.75
CA SER A 285 -3.71 0.41 12.53
C SER A 285 -4.17 1.43 13.57
N MET A 286 -5.39 1.93 13.43
CA MET A 286 -5.98 2.92 14.33
C MET A 286 -6.61 2.29 15.58
N GLN A 287 -6.78 0.96 15.64
CA GLN A 287 -7.33 0.28 16.80
C GLN A 287 -6.49 0.49 18.07
N ALA A 288 -5.16 0.66 17.92
CA ALA A 288 -4.25 1.00 19.01
C ALA A 288 -4.68 2.24 19.81
N TYR A 289 -5.33 3.21 19.16
CA TYR A 289 -5.75 4.46 19.79
C TYR A 289 -7.15 4.38 20.41
N LEU A 290 -7.90 3.29 20.19
CA LEU A 290 -9.28 3.16 20.69
C LEU A 290 -9.37 3.22 22.20
N LYS A 291 -8.41 2.63 22.92
CA LYS A 291 -8.37 2.69 24.39
C LYS A 291 -8.33 4.14 24.88
N LYS A 292 -7.41 4.94 24.32
CA LYS A 292 -7.27 6.36 24.68
C LYS A 292 -8.46 7.19 24.20
N LEU A 293 -8.98 6.91 23.01
CA LEU A 293 -10.14 7.60 22.47
C LEU A 293 -11.40 7.34 23.32
N ARG A 294 -11.63 6.08 23.76
CA ARG A 294 -12.70 5.72 24.70
C ARG A 294 -12.54 6.42 26.05
N HIS A 295 -11.31 6.54 26.53
CA HIS A 295 -11.01 7.28 27.76
C HIS A 295 -11.49 8.74 27.66
N TYR A 296 -11.27 9.41 26.54
CA TYR A 296 -11.79 10.77 26.30
C TYR A 296 -13.30 10.82 26.00
N ALA A 297 -13.81 9.86 25.22
CA ALA A 297 -15.22 9.80 24.80
C ALA A 297 -16.18 9.46 25.95
N GLY A 298 -15.72 8.70 26.94
CA GLY A 298 -16.54 8.25 28.06
C GLY A 298 -17.67 7.34 27.59
N HIS A 299 -18.91 7.83 27.69
CA HIS A 299 -20.11 7.10 27.29
C HIS A 299 -20.54 7.36 25.83
N LEU A 300 -19.85 8.24 25.11
CA LEU A 300 -20.19 8.55 23.73
C LEU A 300 -19.75 7.44 22.78
N ASP A 301 -20.63 7.10 21.83
CA ASP A 301 -20.33 6.11 20.81
C ASP A 301 -19.22 6.60 19.86
N ILE A 302 -18.30 5.69 19.51
CA ILE A 302 -17.26 5.90 18.50
C ILE A 302 -17.74 5.25 17.21
N VAL A 303 -18.01 6.08 16.20
CA VAL A 303 -18.60 5.65 14.93
C VAL A 303 -17.53 5.65 13.85
N CYS A 304 -17.36 4.51 13.17
CA CYS A 304 -16.60 4.42 11.92
C CYS A 304 -17.59 4.31 10.76
N ALA A 305 -17.68 5.34 9.94
CA ALA A 305 -18.72 5.40 8.91
C ALA A 305 -18.23 4.77 7.59
N ASP A 306 -17.01 5.05 7.16
CA ASP A 306 -16.49 4.78 5.83
C ASP A 306 -15.26 3.90 5.75
N TYR A 307 -15.19 3.22 4.60
CA TYR A 307 -14.01 2.61 4.06
C TYR A 307 -13.73 3.15 2.65
N GLY A 308 -12.52 3.67 2.43
CA GLY A 308 -12.06 4.20 1.16
C GLY A 308 -10.56 4.53 1.18
N SER A 309 -10.03 4.85 0.00
CA SER A 309 -8.64 5.22 -0.24
C SER A 309 -8.55 6.47 -1.12
N THR A 310 -7.33 6.90 -1.45
CA THR A 310 -7.11 7.99 -2.43
C THR A 310 -7.56 7.57 -3.83
N GLU A 311 -7.43 6.29 -4.13
CA GLU A 311 -7.79 5.68 -5.42
C GLU A 311 -9.31 5.54 -5.60
N SER A 312 -10.04 5.12 -4.55
CA SER A 312 -11.51 5.06 -4.61
C SER A 312 -12.18 4.94 -3.24
N TRP A 313 -13.43 5.40 -3.15
CA TRP A 313 -14.33 5.04 -2.05
C TRP A 313 -14.85 3.62 -2.26
N ILE A 314 -14.94 2.83 -1.18
CA ILE A 314 -15.23 1.39 -1.29
C ILE A 314 -16.57 1.06 -0.65
N GLY A 315 -16.75 1.40 0.63
CA GLY A 315 -17.88 0.91 1.39
C GLY A 315 -18.39 1.81 2.51
N VAL A 316 -19.61 1.52 2.94
CA VAL A 316 -20.28 2.21 4.04
C VAL A 316 -20.64 1.27 5.18
N ASN A 317 -20.44 1.73 6.42
CA ASN A 317 -20.92 1.05 7.59
C ASN A 317 -22.44 1.25 7.70
N VAL A 318 -23.18 0.16 7.53
CA VAL A 318 -24.63 0.10 7.64
C VAL A 318 -25.10 -0.13 9.08
N ASP A 319 -24.18 -0.50 9.97
CA ASP A 319 -24.42 -0.79 11.38
C ASP A 319 -23.56 0.12 12.30
N PRO A 320 -23.83 1.45 12.33
CA PRO A 320 -23.00 2.42 13.06
C PRO A 320 -23.02 2.25 14.58
N SER A 321 -23.95 1.46 15.12
CA SER A 321 -24.05 1.17 16.56
C SER A 321 -23.08 0.08 17.03
N TYR A 322 -22.44 -0.66 16.11
CA TYR A 322 -21.45 -1.66 16.53
C TYR A 322 -20.14 -1.01 16.95
N PRO A 323 -19.43 -1.64 17.92
CA PRO A 323 -18.14 -1.13 18.36
C PRO A 323 -17.12 -1.17 17.20
N PRO A 324 -16.14 -0.26 17.16
CA PRO A 324 -15.15 -0.16 16.09
C PRO A 324 -14.43 -1.47 15.70
N GLU A 325 -14.26 -2.40 16.63
CA GLU A 325 -13.63 -3.71 16.42
C GLU A 325 -14.47 -4.69 15.60
N LYS A 326 -15.79 -4.47 15.52
CA LYS A 326 -16.74 -5.31 14.79
C LYS A 326 -17.34 -4.60 13.57
N VAL A 327 -16.80 -3.44 13.22
CA VAL A 327 -17.28 -2.66 12.09
C VAL A 327 -17.04 -3.42 10.80
N THR A 328 -18.06 -3.40 9.96
CA THR A 328 -18.06 -4.04 8.64
C THR A 328 -18.63 -3.05 7.64
N PHE A 329 -18.07 -3.03 6.42
CA PHE A 329 -18.40 -2.04 5.41
C PHE A 329 -19.10 -2.71 4.23
N ALA A 330 -20.36 -2.36 3.98
CA ALA A 330 -21.07 -2.79 2.78
C ALA A 330 -20.49 -2.07 1.57
N VAL A 331 -20.01 -2.82 0.58
CA VAL A 331 -19.46 -2.25 -0.67
C VAL A 331 -20.55 -1.51 -1.42
N VAL A 332 -20.24 -0.30 -1.91
CA VAL A 332 -21.18 0.49 -2.72
C VAL A 332 -20.91 0.20 -4.20
N PRO A 333 -21.78 -0.56 -4.90
CA PRO A 333 -21.46 -1.09 -6.24
C PRO A 333 -21.35 -0.03 -7.35
N THR A 334 -21.64 1.24 -7.07
CA THR A 334 -21.60 2.33 -8.06
C THR A 334 -20.32 3.18 -7.96
N PHE A 335 -19.53 3.05 -6.89
CA PHE A 335 -18.33 3.88 -6.70
C PHE A 335 -17.21 3.51 -7.67
N SER A 336 -17.02 2.21 -7.91
CA SER A 336 -16.03 1.66 -8.83
C SER A 336 -16.44 0.24 -9.21
N TYR A 337 -15.77 -0.34 -10.20
CA TYR A 337 -15.83 -1.78 -10.43
C TYR A 337 -14.83 -2.48 -9.51
N PHE A 338 -15.27 -3.51 -8.81
CA PHE A 338 -14.53 -4.21 -7.75
C PHE A 338 -14.31 -5.67 -8.13
N GLU A 339 -13.04 -6.07 -8.16
CA GLU A 339 -12.59 -7.45 -8.22
C GLU A 339 -11.91 -7.81 -6.90
N PHE A 340 -11.85 -9.10 -6.60
CA PHE A 340 -11.29 -9.63 -5.36
C PHE A 340 -10.37 -10.79 -5.67
N ILE A 341 -9.08 -10.66 -5.35
CA ILE A 341 -8.11 -11.76 -5.50
C ILE A 341 -8.24 -12.65 -4.27
N PRO A 342 -8.65 -13.92 -4.37
CA PRO A 342 -8.71 -14.82 -3.24
C PRO A 342 -7.31 -15.04 -2.66
N LEU A 343 -7.20 -14.94 -1.34
CA LEU A 343 -5.94 -15.13 -0.62
C LEU A 343 -6.01 -16.39 0.25
N TYR A 344 -5.17 -17.38 -0.04
CA TYR A 344 -5.04 -18.57 0.80
C TYR A 344 -3.73 -18.52 1.57
N ARG A 345 -3.84 -18.64 2.90
CA ARG A 345 -2.65 -18.79 3.77
C ARG A 345 -2.06 -20.17 3.53
N GLN A 346 -0.80 -20.20 3.08
CA GLN A 346 -0.07 -21.42 2.77
C GLN A 346 -0.02 -22.33 4.01
N ARG A 347 -0.67 -23.49 3.97
CA ARG A 347 -0.41 -24.58 4.91
C ARG A 347 0.79 -25.33 4.37
N GLN A 348 1.87 -25.39 5.15
CA GLN A 348 3.03 -26.28 5.04
C GLN A 348 3.18 -26.97 3.67
N ASP A 349 4.00 -26.40 2.80
CA ASP A 349 5.20 -27.07 2.27
C ASP A 349 5.83 -26.21 1.16
N CYS A 350 7.14 -25.96 1.32
CA CYS A 350 8.14 -25.62 0.30
C CYS A 350 7.82 -24.52 -0.77
N SER A 351 8.22 -23.27 -0.51
CA SER A 351 8.88 -22.42 -1.52
C SER A 351 9.57 -21.19 -0.89
N LEU A 352 10.71 -20.78 -1.45
CA LEU A 352 11.50 -19.57 -1.11
C LEU A 352 10.97 -18.29 -1.79
N SER A 353 9.69 -18.25 -2.18
CA SER A 353 9.10 -17.07 -2.83
C SER A 353 8.65 -16.03 -1.80
N SER A 354 8.99 -14.77 -2.05
CA SER A 354 8.72 -13.58 -1.24
C SER A 354 7.22 -13.18 -1.10
N ASP A 355 6.27 -14.00 -1.55
CA ASP A 355 4.84 -13.65 -1.54
C ASP A 355 4.04 -14.44 -0.49
N ASP A 356 3.15 -13.72 0.20
CA ASP A 356 2.57 -14.10 1.49
C ASP A 356 1.31 -14.98 1.40
N PHE A 357 0.72 -15.08 0.22
CA PHE A 357 -0.52 -15.81 -0.03
C PHE A 357 -0.40 -16.58 -1.35
N ILE A 358 -1.02 -17.76 -1.40
CA ILE A 358 -1.34 -18.36 -2.70
C ILE A 358 -2.52 -17.54 -3.22
N GLU A 359 -2.25 -16.78 -4.27
CA GLU A 359 -3.26 -16.04 -5.02
C GLU A 359 -3.95 -16.97 -6.01
N ASP A 360 -5.24 -16.74 -6.19
CA ASP A 360 -6.03 -17.37 -7.25
C ASP A 360 -6.56 -16.28 -8.18
N GLU A 361 -7.25 -16.65 -9.25
CA GLU A 361 -7.77 -15.67 -10.21
C GLU A 361 -8.73 -14.67 -9.55
N PRO A 362 -8.66 -13.38 -9.92
CA PRO A 362 -9.58 -12.38 -9.42
C PRO A 362 -11.04 -12.76 -9.70
N VAL A 363 -11.87 -12.70 -8.67
CA VAL A 363 -13.31 -12.94 -8.79
C VAL A 363 -14.10 -11.63 -8.72
N PRO A 364 -15.23 -11.51 -9.44
CA PRO A 364 -16.10 -10.35 -9.33
C PRO A 364 -16.78 -10.29 -7.96
N LEU A 365 -17.27 -9.10 -7.60
CA LEU A 365 -17.98 -8.82 -6.34
C LEU A 365 -19.08 -9.84 -5.98
N SER A 366 -19.75 -10.43 -6.97
CA SER A 366 -20.84 -11.39 -6.77
C SER A 366 -20.40 -12.81 -6.41
N ARG A 367 -19.12 -13.16 -6.62
CA ARG A 367 -18.59 -14.52 -6.42
C ARG A 367 -17.75 -14.67 -5.15
N VAL A 368 -17.69 -13.64 -4.31
CA VAL A 368 -16.95 -13.68 -3.05
C VAL A 368 -17.64 -14.61 -2.03
N LYS A 369 -16.85 -15.25 -1.17
CA LYS A 369 -17.31 -16.24 -0.18
C LYS A 369 -17.18 -15.71 1.24
N ILE A 370 -18.19 -15.97 2.07
CA ILE A 370 -18.16 -15.60 3.49
C ILE A 370 -17.00 -16.30 4.20
N GLY A 371 -16.25 -15.56 5.02
CA GLY A 371 -15.10 -16.03 5.78
C GLY A 371 -13.79 -16.16 4.98
N GLN A 372 -13.81 -15.86 3.68
CA GLN A 372 -12.61 -15.88 2.84
C GLN A 372 -11.92 -14.50 2.86
N GLU A 373 -10.58 -14.52 2.89
CA GLU A 373 -9.73 -13.34 2.77
C GLU A 373 -9.45 -13.04 1.29
N TYR A 374 -9.48 -11.75 0.93
CA TYR A 374 -9.27 -11.25 -0.42
C TYR A 374 -8.41 -9.98 -0.44
N GLU A 375 -7.64 -9.78 -1.51
CA GLU A 375 -7.08 -8.47 -1.85
C GLU A 375 -8.05 -7.72 -2.77
N VAL A 376 -8.31 -6.45 -2.44
CA VAL A 376 -9.23 -5.61 -3.22
C VAL A 376 -8.54 -5.08 -4.48
N VAL A 377 -9.20 -5.24 -5.62
CA VAL A 377 -8.81 -4.70 -6.92
C VAL A 377 -9.89 -3.74 -7.41
N VAL A 378 -9.48 -2.58 -7.90
CA VAL A 378 -10.41 -1.52 -8.30
C VAL A 378 -10.18 -1.07 -9.74
N THR A 379 -11.29 -0.84 -10.45
CA THR A 379 -11.33 -0.10 -11.71
C THR A 379 -12.20 1.14 -11.53
N THR A 380 -11.63 2.32 -11.80
CA THR A 380 -12.23 3.62 -11.48
C THR A 380 -12.56 4.43 -12.74
N PHE A 381 -13.50 5.37 -12.60
CA PHE A 381 -13.79 6.34 -13.67
C PHE A 381 -12.58 7.24 -14.00
N THR A 382 -11.67 7.42 -13.05
CA THR A 382 -10.48 8.27 -13.18
C THR A 382 -9.31 7.58 -13.88
N GLY A 383 -9.48 6.36 -14.37
CA GLY A 383 -8.49 5.69 -15.22
C GLY A 383 -7.51 4.78 -14.49
N LEU A 384 -7.85 4.33 -13.28
CA LEU A 384 -7.19 3.16 -12.68
C LEU A 384 -7.92 1.91 -13.20
N TYR A 385 -7.20 0.98 -13.80
CA TYR A 385 -7.77 -0.23 -14.42
C TYR A 385 -7.16 -1.46 -13.77
N ARG A 386 -8.00 -2.32 -13.16
CA ARG A 386 -7.58 -3.51 -12.41
C ARG A 386 -6.40 -3.24 -11.47
N TYR A 387 -6.50 -2.11 -10.78
CA TYR A 387 -5.47 -1.62 -9.88
C TYR A 387 -5.55 -2.36 -8.54
N ARG A 388 -4.44 -2.98 -8.16
CA ARG A 388 -4.28 -3.67 -6.87
C ARG A 388 -4.19 -2.64 -5.75
N LEU A 389 -5.23 -2.56 -4.91
CA LEU A 389 -5.28 -1.61 -3.81
C LEU A 389 -4.28 -1.97 -2.69
N GLY A 390 -3.97 -3.27 -2.57
CA GLY A 390 -3.12 -3.82 -1.52
C GLY A 390 -3.81 -3.94 -0.16
N ASP A 391 -5.11 -3.65 -0.07
CA ASP A 391 -5.89 -3.85 1.14
C ASP A 391 -6.41 -5.29 1.20
N VAL A 392 -6.18 -5.96 2.32
CA VAL A 392 -6.68 -7.31 2.62
C VAL A 392 -7.96 -7.21 3.44
N VAL A 393 -9.02 -7.84 2.94
CA VAL A 393 -10.35 -7.81 3.55
C VAL A 393 -10.90 -9.22 3.70
N GLU A 394 -11.71 -9.43 4.73
CA GLU A 394 -12.49 -10.65 4.94
C GLU A 394 -13.97 -10.37 4.65
N VAL A 395 -14.64 -11.26 3.93
CA VAL A 395 -16.09 -11.15 3.73
C VAL A 395 -16.81 -11.66 4.96
N SER A 396 -17.29 -10.74 5.79
CA SER A 396 -17.98 -11.06 7.04
C SER A 396 -19.40 -11.61 6.84
N SER A 397 -20.17 -10.98 5.95
CA SER A 397 -21.53 -11.35 5.59
C SER A 397 -21.95 -10.58 4.34
N PHE A 398 -23.23 -10.62 3.97
CA PHE A 398 -23.80 -9.78 2.91
C PHE A 398 -24.83 -8.80 3.49
N TYR A 399 -24.91 -7.61 2.90
CA TYR A 399 -26.02 -6.68 3.09
C TYR A 399 -26.86 -6.71 1.82
N LYS A 400 -28.03 -7.36 1.89
CA LYS A 400 -28.79 -7.74 0.70
C LYS A 400 -27.91 -8.55 -0.27
N GLY A 401 -27.58 -8.02 -1.45
CA GLY A 401 -26.75 -8.66 -2.46
C GLY A 401 -25.29 -8.18 -2.51
N THR A 402 -24.89 -7.18 -1.72
CA THR A 402 -23.51 -6.65 -1.70
C THR A 402 -22.72 -7.19 -0.50
N PRO A 403 -21.43 -7.54 -0.64
CA PRO A 403 -20.64 -8.06 0.47
C PRO A 403 -20.35 -6.99 1.52
N LYS A 404 -20.29 -7.43 2.79
CA LYS A 404 -19.81 -6.65 3.92
C LYS A 404 -18.37 -7.04 4.23
N LEU A 405 -17.46 -6.10 4.04
CA LEU A 405 -16.02 -6.30 4.20
C LEU A 405 -15.59 -5.92 5.62
N ASN A 406 -14.79 -6.79 6.22
CA ASN A 406 -14.00 -6.52 7.41
C ASN A 406 -12.57 -6.20 6.98
N PHE A 407 -12.05 -5.04 7.37
CA PHE A 407 -10.68 -4.65 7.03
C PHE A 407 -9.69 -5.39 7.92
N ILE A 408 -8.75 -6.13 7.32
CA ILE A 408 -7.76 -6.92 8.06
C ILE A 408 -6.44 -6.16 8.15
N CYS A 409 -5.79 -5.91 7.02
CA CYS A 409 -4.49 -5.23 6.96
C CYS A 409 -4.20 -4.70 5.56
N ARG A 410 -3.07 -4.00 5.41
CA ARG A 410 -2.51 -3.67 4.09
C ARG A 410 -1.32 -4.58 3.81
N ARG A 411 -1.28 -5.17 2.62
CA ARG A 411 -0.29 -6.15 2.17
C ARG A 411 1.14 -5.55 2.23
N LYS A 412 2.14 -6.41 2.49
CA LYS A 412 3.58 -6.08 2.66
C LYS A 412 3.98 -5.34 3.96
N LEU A 413 3.07 -5.23 4.94
CA LEU A 413 3.38 -4.71 6.29
C LEU A 413 3.38 -5.83 7.34
N ILE A 414 4.19 -6.86 7.11
CA ILE A 414 4.30 -8.05 7.96
C ILE A 414 5.72 -8.10 8.54
N LEU A 415 5.85 -8.49 9.81
CA LEU A 415 7.13 -8.83 10.41
C LEU A 415 7.44 -10.30 10.10
N THR A 416 8.65 -10.54 9.59
CA THR A 416 9.14 -11.87 9.24
C THR A 416 10.66 -11.92 9.44
N ILE A 417 11.15 -12.95 10.13
CA ILE A 417 12.59 -13.27 10.24
C ILE A 417 12.93 -14.57 9.51
N ASN A 418 12.08 -15.58 9.65
CA ASN A 418 12.25 -16.92 9.10
C ASN A 418 10.96 -17.36 8.39
N ILE A 419 10.26 -18.38 8.90
CA ILE A 419 8.96 -18.83 8.38
C ILE A 419 7.77 -18.09 9.02
N ASP A 420 8.04 -17.29 10.05
CA ASP A 420 7.07 -16.52 10.80
C ASP A 420 6.49 -15.37 9.96
N LYS A 421 5.17 -15.20 10.01
CA LYS A 421 4.48 -14.12 9.29
C LYS A 421 3.51 -13.42 10.23
N ASN A 422 3.98 -12.39 10.92
CA ASN A 422 3.19 -11.66 11.90
C ASN A 422 2.66 -10.36 11.31
N THR A 423 1.33 -10.26 11.20
CA THR A 423 0.65 -9.06 10.68
C THR A 423 0.64 -7.94 11.72
N GLU A 424 0.31 -6.73 11.28
CA GLU A 424 0.05 -5.61 12.19
C GLU A 424 -1.03 -5.93 13.25
N LYS A 425 -2.04 -6.73 12.90
CA LYS A 425 -3.09 -7.17 13.83
C LYS A 425 -2.54 -8.13 14.89
N ASP A 426 -1.67 -9.07 14.50
CA ASP A 426 -1.04 -9.99 15.44
C ASP A 426 -0.17 -9.24 16.43
N LEU A 427 0.61 -8.27 15.93
CA LEU A 427 1.43 -7.39 16.76
C LEU A 427 0.58 -6.52 17.70
N GLN A 428 -0.57 -6.01 17.24
CA GLN A 428 -1.51 -5.26 18.08
C GLN A 428 -1.99 -6.10 19.27
N ILE A 429 -2.39 -7.36 19.01
CA ILE A 429 -2.83 -8.30 20.06
C ILE A 429 -1.70 -8.59 21.05
N VAL A 430 -0.48 -8.81 20.54
CA VAL A 430 0.73 -9.04 21.37
C VAL A 430 0.97 -7.87 22.30
N VAL A 431 0.99 -6.64 21.77
CA VAL A 431 1.21 -5.42 22.55
C VAL A 431 0.07 -5.19 23.56
N GLU A 432 -1.18 -5.48 23.19
CA GLU A 432 -2.31 -5.38 24.11
C GLU A 432 -2.13 -6.27 25.33
N ARG A 433 -1.77 -7.55 25.15
CA ARG A 433 -1.50 -8.47 26.28
C ARG A 433 -0.37 -7.99 27.16
N GLY A 434 0.75 -7.56 26.56
CA GLY A 434 1.86 -6.97 27.33
C GLY A 434 1.43 -5.71 28.09
N SER A 435 0.57 -4.88 27.51
CA SER A 435 0.10 -3.64 28.11
C SER A 435 -0.79 -3.86 29.34
N GLU A 436 -1.45 -5.01 29.47
CA GLU A 436 -2.29 -5.33 30.63
C GLU A 436 -1.46 -5.35 31.92
N LEU A 437 -0.28 -5.95 31.86
CA LEU A 437 0.69 -5.98 32.96
C LEU A 437 1.24 -4.58 33.26
N LEU A 438 1.50 -3.79 32.22
CA LEU A 438 1.95 -2.41 32.36
C LEU A 438 0.92 -1.54 33.11
N ASN A 439 -0.37 -1.72 32.83
CA ASN A 439 -1.44 -0.96 33.50
C ASN A 439 -1.50 -1.26 35.00
N GLN A 440 -1.14 -2.48 35.43
CA GLN A 440 -1.05 -2.84 36.85
C GLN A 440 0.04 -2.02 37.55
N GLY A 441 1.13 -1.71 36.83
CA GLY A 441 2.22 -0.83 37.25
C GLY A 441 1.90 0.67 37.19
N ARG A 442 0.65 1.09 36.95
CA ARG A 442 0.22 2.49 36.78
C ARG A 442 0.90 3.25 35.63
N ALA A 443 1.38 2.54 34.62
CA ALA A 443 1.93 3.15 33.42
C ALA A 443 1.08 2.82 32.20
N GLU A 444 1.08 3.74 31.24
CA GLU A 444 0.28 3.66 30.01
C GLU A 444 1.20 3.69 28.79
N ILE A 445 0.93 2.84 27.80
CA ILE A 445 1.60 2.93 26.49
C ILE A 445 1.03 4.15 25.76
N VAL A 446 1.91 5.05 25.35
CA VAL A 446 1.59 6.22 24.52
C VAL A 446 1.49 5.81 23.06
N ASP A 447 2.51 5.15 22.53
CA ASP A 447 2.52 4.60 21.18
C ASP A 447 3.60 3.50 21.06
N PHE A 448 3.56 2.72 19.97
CA PHE A 448 4.54 1.66 19.71
C PHE A 448 4.86 1.46 18.23
N THR A 449 6.03 0.89 17.95
CA THR A 449 6.40 0.38 16.62
C THR A 449 7.23 -0.89 16.79
N SER A 450 7.46 -1.62 15.71
CA SER A 450 8.24 -2.85 15.73
C SER A 450 9.19 -2.96 14.55
N HIS A 451 10.20 -3.78 14.74
CA HIS A 451 11.24 -4.05 13.77
C HIS A 451 11.65 -5.53 13.84
N ALA A 452 11.85 -6.15 12.68
CA ALA A 452 12.47 -7.47 12.58
C ALA A 452 13.98 -7.29 12.38
N ASP A 453 14.76 -7.48 13.44
CA ASP A 453 16.21 -7.39 13.37
C ASP A 453 16.80 -8.70 12.84
N VAL A 454 17.27 -8.66 11.61
CA VAL A 454 17.96 -9.76 10.93
C VAL A 454 19.49 -9.60 10.94
N THR A 455 20.00 -8.52 11.55
CA THR A 455 21.45 -8.28 11.64
C THR A 455 22.10 -9.15 12.71
N ASN A 456 21.36 -9.45 13.78
CA ASN A 456 21.75 -10.41 14.80
C ASN A 456 21.43 -11.85 14.36
N ARG A 457 22.24 -12.82 14.80
CA ARG A 457 22.01 -14.25 14.56
C ARG A 457 21.94 -15.02 15.89
N PRO A 458 20.80 -15.64 16.22
CA PRO A 458 19.53 -15.65 15.47
C PRO A 458 18.87 -14.25 15.47
N GLY A 459 18.19 -13.91 14.37
CA GLY A 459 17.45 -12.65 14.26
C GLY A 459 16.28 -12.64 15.24
N HIS A 460 15.86 -11.47 15.70
CA HIS A 460 14.78 -11.33 16.69
C HIS A 460 13.91 -10.10 16.44
N TYR A 461 12.71 -10.11 17.02
CA TYR A 461 11.83 -8.96 16.95
C TYR A 461 12.19 -7.95 18.02
N ILE A 462 12.15 -6.68 17.64
CA ILE A 462 12.30 -5.54 18.53
C ILE A 462 10.99 -4.76 18.53
N ILE A 463 10.41 -4.56 19.70
CA ILE A 463 9.23 -3.72 19.90
C ILE A 463 9.64 -2.48 20.67
N TYR A 464 9.36 -1.31 20.12
CA TYR A 464 9.64 -0.01 20.73
C TYR A 464 8.38 0.53 21.39
N TRP A 465 8.44 0.82 22.68
CA TRP A 465 7.34 1.42 23.46
C TRP A 465 7.72 2.81 23.96
N GLU A 466 6.84 3.79 23.72
CA GLU A 466 6.84 5.05 24.48
C GLU A 466 5.83 4.92 25.62
N ILE A 467 6.28 5.13 26.86
CA ILE A 467 5.46 4.92 28.07
C ILE A 467 5.24 6.25 28.80
N LYS A 468 4.03 6.46 29.31
CA LYS A 468 3.66 7.51 30.27
C LYS A 468 3.60 6.90 31.67
N GLY A 469 4.60 7.20 32.49
CA GLY A 469 4.74 6.70 33.87
C GLY A 469 6.14 6.15 34.14
N GLU A 470 6.44 5.87 35.41
CA GLU A 470 7.66 5.16 35.81
C GLU A 470 7.33 3.69 36.05
N VAL A 471 8.18 2.79 35.54
CA VAL A 471 7.95 1.34 35.60
C VAL A 471 9.25 0.66 35.99
N GLU A 472 9.14 -0.30 36.91
CA GLU A 472 10.26 -1.13 37.31
C GLU A 472 10.67 -2.10 36.19
N GLU A 473 11.98 -2.32 36.04
CA GLU A 473 12.54 -3.20 35.01
C GLU A 473 12.01 -4.64 35.09
N GLY A 474 11.67 -5.12 36.30
CA GLY A 474 11.05 -6.42 36.50
C GLY A 474 9.70 -6.58 35.78
N ILE A 475 8.84 -5.55 35.85
CA ILE A 475 7.54 -5.53 35.17
C ILE A 475 7.74 -5.46 33.65
N LEU A 476 8.69 -4.66 33.17
CA LEU A 476 9.01 -4.61 31.73
C LEU A 476 9.50 -5.96 31.20
N GLY A 477 10.28 -6.69 32.01
CA GLY A 477 10.69 -8.06 31.69
C GLY A 477 9.52 -9.03 31.64
N GLU A 478 8.52 -8.89 32.52
CA GLU A 478 7.28 -9.66 32.46
C GLU A 478 6.44 -9.32 31.22
N CYS A 479 6.28 -8.03 30.91
CA CYS A 479 5.62 -7.57 29.69
C CYS A 479 6.28 -8.18 28.44
N CYS A 480 7.62 -8.18 28.39
CA CYS A 480 8.36 -8.76 27.27
C CYS A 480 8.11 -10.27 27.14
N ARG A 481 8.12 -11.01 28.25
CA ARG A 481 7.84 -12.46 28.26
C ARG A 481 6.40 -12.76 27.83
N GLU A 482 5.43 -11.99 28.31
CA GLU A 482 4.03 -12.17 27.93
C GLU A 482 3.83 -11.85 26.44
N MET A 483 4.49 -10.81 25.93
CA MET A 483 4.47 -10.52 24.50
C MET A 483 5.11 -11.62 23.64
N ASP A 484 6.27 -12.15 24.03
CA ASP A 484 6.94 -13.26 23.33
C ASP A 484 6.02 -14.51 23.30
N ALA A 485 5.28 -14.76 24.38
CA ALA A 485 4.32 -15.87 24.48
C ALA A 485 2.98 -15.62 23.77
N ALA A 486 2.61 -14.36 23.53
CA ALA A 486 1.33 -13.97 22.95
C ALA A 486 1.24 -14.21 21.43
N PHE A 487 2.37 -14.39 20.76
CA PHE A 487 2.41 -14.70 19.34
C PHE A 487 1.71 -16.03 19.05
N VAL A 488 0.65 -15.98 18.24
CA VAL A 488 -0.16 -17.15 17.87
C VAL A 488 0.38 -17.82 16.60
N ASP A 489 1.13 -17.09 15.77
CA ASP A 489 1.67 -17.62 14.53
C ASP A 489 2.53 -18.86 14.78
N HIS A 490 2.19 -19.96 14.12
CA HIS A 490 2.87 -21.24 14.30
C HIS A 490 4.33 -21.15 13.83
N GLY A 491 4.61 -20.32 12.81
CA GLY A 491 5.96 -20.07 12.32
C GLY A 491 6.84 -19.43 13.39
N TYR A 492 6.33 -18.41 14.09
CA TYR A 492 7.02 -17.77 15.21
C TYR A 492 7.23 -18.75 16.39
N VAL A 493 6.18 -19.43 16.83
CA VAL A 493 6.24 -20.33 18.00
C VAL A 493 7.22 -21.48 17.77
N VAL A 494 7.23 -22.09 16.58
CA VAL A 494 8.18 -23.15 16.24
C VAL A 494 9.59 -22.57 16.15
N SER A 495 9.78 -21.46 15.44
CA SER A 495 11.11 -20.87 15.24
C SER A 495 11.75 -20.36 16.54
N ARG A 496 10.95 -19.89 17.51
CA ARG A 496 11.41 -19.55 18.87
C ARG A 496 11.83 -20.80 19.65
N LYS A 497 11.10 -21.92 19.53
CA LYS A 497 11.46 -23.21 20.16
C LYS A 497 12.71 -23.84 19.55
N THR A 498 12.92 -23.69 18.24
CA THR A 498 14.10 -24.20 17.52
C THR A 498 15.29 -23.24 17.58
N ASN A 499 15.19 -22.12 18.31
CA ASN A 499 16.21 -21.05 18.40
C ASN A 499 16.60 -20.45 17.03
N SER A 500 15.72 -20.55 16.03
CA SER A 500 15.88 -19.89 14.73
C SER A 500 15.51 -18.42 14.79
N ILE A 501 14.63 -18.04 15.74
CA ILE A 501 14.34 -16.65 16.13
C ILE A 501 14.82 -16.44 17.57
N GLY A 502 15.57 -15.37 17.81
CA GLY A 502 16.04 -14.95 19.13
C GLY A 502 14.91 -14.44 20.04
N PRO A 503 15.19 -14.20 21.33
CA PRO A 503 14.19 -13.67 22.26
C PRO A 503 13.68 -12.30 21.81
N LEU A 504 12.39 -12.05 22.01
CA LEU A 504 11.79 -10.74 21.79
C LEU A 504 12.54 -9.68 22.62
N GLU A 505 12.84 -8.55 21.99
CA GLU A 505 13.43 -7.39 22.65
C GLU A 505 12.38 -6.29 22.81
N LEU A 506 12.21 -5.82 24.05
CA LEU A 506 11.38 -4.67 24.35
C LEU A 506 12.29 -3.46 24.61
N CYS A 507 12.22 -2.47 23.72
CA CYS A 507 12.97 -1.23 23.85
C CYS A 507 12.05 -0.09 24.33
N ILE A 508 12.39 0.53 25.46
CA ILE A 508 11.68 1.74 25.91
C ILE A 508 12.34 2.97 25.31
N VAL A 509 11.56 3.78 24.60
CA VAL A 509 12.05 5.02 23.97
C VAL A 509 11.78 6.23 24.86
N GLU A 510 12.55 7.30 24.64
CA GLU A 510 12.34 8.56 25.37
C GLU A 510 10.95 9.13 25.13
N LYS A 511 10.39 9.80 26.14
CA LYS A 511 9.13 10.54 26.01
C LYS A 511 9.21 11.56 24.88
N GLY A 512 8.21 11.57 23.99
CA GLY A 512 8.14 12.42 22.82
C GLY A 512 8.89 11.88 21.59
N THR A 513 9.32 10.63 21.58
CA THR A 513 9.99 10.01 20.42
C THR A 513 9.02 9.90 19.24
N PHE A 514 7.78 9.43 19.45
CA PHE A 514 6.79 9.36 18.38
C PHE A 514 6.34 10.74 17.90
N LYS A 515 6.38 11.76 18.78
CA LYS A 515 6.18 13.16 18.39
C LYS A 515 7.30 13.67 17.47
N LYS A 516 8.57 13.31 17.74
CA LYS A 516 9.71 13.63 16.85
C LYS A 516 9.55 12.94 15.48
N ILE A 517 9.07 11.68 15.46
CA ILE A 517 8.78 10.95 14.22
C ILE A 517 7.69 11.68 13.42
N LEU A 518 6.56 12.04 14.05
CA LEU A 518 5.52 12.84 13.42
C LEU A 518 6.09 14.14 12.84
N ASP A 519 6.83 14.91 13.63
CA ASP A 519 7.44 16.17 13.21
C ASP A 519 8.39 15.98 12.02
N TYR A 520 9.13 14.87 11.96
CA TYR A 520 9.98 14.51 10.82
C TYR A 520 9.16 14.23 9.55
N PHE A 521 8.10 13.43 9.63
CA PHE A 521 7.24 13.13 8.48
C PHE A 521 6.52 14.38 7.95
N VAL A 522 5.98 15.22 8.84
CA VAL A 522 5.35 16.48 8.46
C VAL A 522 6.37 17.47 7.90
N GLY A 523 7.57 17.54 8.48
CA GLY A 523 8.69 18.34 7.97
C GLY A 523 9.11 17.96 6.56
N ASN A 524 8.99 16.68 6.20
CA ASN A 524 9.24 16.16 4.85
C ASN A 524 8.05 16.31 3.88
N GLY A 525 6.99 17.03 4.27
CA GLY A 525 5.87 17.38 3.40
C GLY A 525 4.64 16.48 3.51
N ALA A 526 4.63 15.48 4.41
CA ALA A 526 3.43 14.67 4.66
C ALA A 526 2.33 15.50 5.36
N ALA A 527 1.07 15.25 5.03
CA ALA A 527 -0.06 15.87 5.72
C ALA A 527 -0.30 15.20 7.08
N MET A 528 -0.48 15.99 8.15
CA MET A 528 -0.80 15.47 9.48
C MET A 528 -2.07 14.60 9.46
N SER A 529 -3.09 15.02 8.69
CA SER A 529 -4.36 14.30 8.54
C SER A 529 -4.23 12.91 7.89
N GLN A 530 -3.08 12.58 7.32
CA GLN A 530 -2.78 11.28 6.73
C GLN A 530 -1.73 10.48 7.50
N PHE A 531 -1.15 11.05 8.56
CA PHE A 531 -0.10 10.37 9.31
C PHE A 531 -0.65 9.16 10.06
N LYS A 532 0.09 8.05 9.95
CA LYS A 532 -0.12 6.82 10.72
C LYS A 532 1.26 6.34 11.17
N THR A 533 1.42 6.04 12.45
CA THR A 533 2.64 5.42 12.96
C THR A 533 2.82 4.05 12.28
N PRO A 534 3.94 3.78 11.57
CA PRO A 534 4.18 2.47 10.99
C PRO A 534 4.36 1.45 12.11
N ARG A 535 3.55 0.38 12.12
CA ARG A 535 3.65 -0.67 13.15
C ARG A 535 4.75 -1.67 12.86
N CYS A 536 5.00 -1.97 11.60
CA CYS A 536 6.06 -2.87 11.14
C CYS A 536 7.06 -2.05 10.32
N THR A 537 8.31 -2.00 10.76
CA THR A 537 9.39 -1.31 10.04
C THR A 537 10.37 -2.33 9.48
N SER A 538 10.59 -2.30 8.16
CA SER A 538 11.65 -3.10 7.54
C SER A 538 12.95 -2.30 7.59
N ASN A 539 14.01 -2.83 8.21
CA ASN A 539 15.37 -2.41 7.87
C ASN A 539 15.71 -2.99 6.48
N LYS A 540 15.14 -2.40 5.43
CA LYS A 540 16.09 -1.89 4.46
C LYS A 540 16.61 -0.67 5.18
N SER A 541 17.90 -0.64 5.49
CA SER A 541 18.56 0.65 5.64
C SER A 541 18.08 1.48 4.47
N SER A 542 17.11 2.36 4.68
CA SER A 542 17.11 3.59 3.97
C SER A 542 18.42 4.21 4.45
N SER A 543 19.53 3.88 3.77
CA SER A 543 20.24 4.97 3.14
C SER A 543 19.12 5.81 2.58
N ALA A 544 18.72 6.85 3.32
CA ALA A 544 17.73 7.80 2.86
C ALA A 544 18.07 7.95 1.39
N LYS A 545 17.17 7.56 0.46
CA LYS A 545 17.44 7.75 -0.95
C LYS A 545 17.82 9.21 -0.99
N LYS A 546 19.12 9.50 -1.10
CA LYS A 546 19.59 10.88 -0.99
C LYS A 546 18.93 11.45 -2.20
N VAL A 547 17.93 12.29 -1.98
CA VAL A 547 17.30 13.04 -3.05
C VAL A 547 18.35 14.07 -3.40
N ILE A 548 19.31 13.62 -4.20
CA ILE A 548 20.34 14.46 -4.77
C ILE A 548 19.59 15.23 -5.84
N THR A 549 19.48 16.54 -5.66
CA THR A 549 18.89 17.39 -6.70
C THR A 549 19.71 17.21 -7.98
N ARG A 550 19.09 17.43 -9.15
CA ARG A 550 19.81 17.34 -10.42
C ARG A 550 21.12 18.14 -10.41
N GLU A 551 21.11 19.32 -9.77
CA GLU A 551 22.27 20.18 -9.59
C GLU A 551 23.35 19.55 -8.69
N GLU A 552 22.98 18.92 -7.57
CA GLU A 552 23.94 18.20 -6.73
C GLU A 552 24.48 16.93 -7.41
N TRP A 553 23.68 16.28 -8.26
CA TRP A 553 24.08 15.09 -9.01
C TRP A 553 25.06 15.48 -10.11
N GLU A 554 24.74 16.50 -10.89
CA GLU A 554 25.62 17.06 -11.91
C GLU A 554 26.94 17.53 -11.30
N LYS A 555 26.91 18.15 -10.11
CA LYS A 555 28.12 18.53 -9.37
C LYS A 555 28.94 17.32 -8.91
N LYS A 556 28.30 16.31 -8.33
CA LYS A 556 28.98 15.07 -7.91
C LYS A 556 29.54 14.29 -9.09
N LEU A 557 28.82 14.27 -10.20
CA LEU A 557 29.25 13.65 -11.46
C LEU A 557 30.45 14.42 -12.04
N SER A 558 30.46 15.75 -11.97
CA SER A 558 31.60 16.56 -12.40
C SER A 558 32.84 16.40 -11.49
N ASP A 559 32.62 16.14 -10.20
CA ASP A 559 33.68 15.90 -9.22
C ASP A 559 34.17 14.43 -9.21
N ALA A 560 33.40 13.51 -9.81
CA ALA A 560 33.75 12.10 -9.91
C ALA A 560 34.89 11.89 -10.90
N LYS A 561 36.10 11.74 -10.37
CA LYS A 561 37.28 11.36 -11.15
C LYS A 561 37.22 9.87 -11.44
N ILE A 562 36.56 9.49 -12.53
CA ILE A 562 36.66 8.13 -13.07
C ILE A 562 38.08 7.95 -13.61
N ARG A 563 38.84 7.01 -13.04
CA ARG A 563 40.18 6.72 -13.51
C ARG A 563 40.08 5.98 -14.85
N ARG A 564 41.03 6.24 -15.75
CA ARG A 564 40.99 5.65 -17.09
C ARG A 564 41.13 4.13 -17.03
N GLU A 565 41.84 3.64 -16.01
CA GLU A 565 42.04 2.23 -15.71
C GLU A 565 40.71 1.54 -15.40
N ASP A 566 39.86 2.14 -14.56
CA ASP A 566 38.56 1.56 -14.17
C ASP A 566 37.60 1.49 -15.38
N MET A 567 37.64 2.48 -16.28
CA MET A 567 36.86 2.41 -17.53
C MET A 567 37.40 1.36 -18.48
N ASN A 568 38.72 1.22 -18.58
CA ASN A 568 39.33 0.23 -19.45
C ASN A 568 39.03 -1.19 -18.96
N GLU A 569 39.02 -1.42 -17.65
CA GLU A 569 38.63 -2.70 -17.05
C GLU A 569 37.17 -3.03 -17.36
N LEU A 570 36.25 -2.06 -17.23
CA LEU A 570 34.84 -2.26 -17.57
C LEU A 570 34.63 -2.59 -19.06
N VAL A 571 35.32 -1.87 -19.95
CA VAL A 571 35.26 -2.12 -21.40
C VAL A 571 35.87 -3.48 -21.74
N MET A 572 37.00 -3.83 -21.13
CA MET A 572 37.62 -5.15 -21.31
C MET A 572 36.69 -6.27 -20.86
N ASN A 573 36.07 -6.13 -19.67
CA ASN A 573 35.13 -7.11 -19.14
C ASN A 573 33.90 -7.28 -20.06
N TYR A 574 33.36 -6.19 -20.61
CA TYR A 574 32.27 -6.27 -21.58
C TYR A 574 32.69 -7.00 -22.87
N LEU A 575 33.84 -6.65 -23.44
CA LEU A 575 34.36 -7.28 -24.67
C LEU A 575 34.61 -8.78 -24.45
N VAL A 576 35.15 -9.15 -23.29
CA VAL A 576 35.36 -10.54 -22.90
C VAL A 576 34.04 -11.26 -22.67
N THR A 577 33.09 -10.69 -21.92
CA THR A 577 31.80 -11.33 -21.59
C THR A 577 30.92 -11.53 -22.82
N GLU A 578 30.84 -10.55 -23.71
CA GLU A 578 30.06 -10.65 -24.95
C GLU A 578 30.79 -11.40 -26.08
N GLY A 579 32.09 -11.67 -25.92
CA GLY A 579 32.87 -12.54 -26.80
C GLY A 579 33.44 -11.87 -28.05
N TYR A 580 33.70 -10.56 -27.98
CA TYR A 580 34.33 -9.80 -29.06
C TYR A 580 35.87 -9.96 -29.05
N VAL A 581 36.36 -11.14 -29.44
CA VAL A 581 37.79 -11.53 -29.34
C VAL A 581 38.71 -10.55 -30.06
N GLU A 582 38.44 -10.23 -31.34
CA GLU A 582 39.28 -9.31 -32.12
C GLU A 582 39.32 -7.90 -31.53
N ALA A 583 38.20 -7.44 -30.98
CA ALA A 583 38.11 -6.14 -30.34
C ALA A 583 38.83 -6.14 -28.99
N ALA A 584 38.75 -7.22 -28.22
CA ALA A 584 39.46 -7.40 -26.97
C ALA A 584 40.99 -7.47 -27.17
N GLU A 585 41.49 -8.12 -28.22
CA GLU A 585 42.93 -8.16 -28.55
C GLU A 585 43.48 -6.79 -28.94
N ARG A 586 42.76 -6.05 -29.80
CA ARG A 586 43.13 -4.68 -30.17
C ARG A 586 43.06 -3.77 -28.96
N PHE A 587 42.01 -3.89 -28.15
CA PHE A 587 41.83 -3.11 -26.93
C PHE A 587 42.91 -3.43 -25.89
N LYS A 588 43.35 -4.68 -25.75
CA LYS A 588 44.49 -5.09 -24.91
C LYS A 588 45.77 -4.39 -25.36
N THR A 589 46.04 -4.40 -26.65
CA THR A 589 47.24 -3.78 -27.25
C THR A 589 47.26 -2.27 -27.08
N GLU A 590 46.11 -1.61 -27.20
CA GLU A 590 45.97 -0.16 -27.10
C GLU A 590 45.89 0.35 -25.64
N SER A 591 45.20 -0.39 -24.76
CA SER A 591 44.93 0.05 -23.38
C SER A 591 45.92 -0.49 -22.35
N GLY A 592 46.67 -1.56 -22.67
CA GLY A 592 47.55 -2.28 -21.74
C GLY A 592 46.80 -3.08 -20.66
N THR A 593 45.48 -3.21 -20.77
CA THR A 593 44.62 -3.93 -19.81
C THR A 593 44.63 -5.42 -20.16
N GLU A 594 45.01 -6.28 -19.23
CA GLU A 594 44.96 -7.74 -19.40
C GLU A 594 43.52 -8.26 -19.17
N PRO A 595 43.01 -9.19 -20.00
CA PRO A 595 41.73 -9.85 -19.73
C PRO A 595 41.87 -10.91 -18.63
N ASP A 596 40.86 -11.05 -17.77
CA ASP A 596 40.84 -12.07 -16.69
C ASP A 596 40.72 -13.50 -17.23
N ILE A 597 40.25 -13.66 -18.47
CA ILE A 597 39.98 -14.94 -19.13
C ILE A 597 40.88 -15.05 -20.38
N ASP A 598 41.37 -16.26 -20.66
CA ASP A 598 42.17 -16.52 -21.86
C ASP A 598 41.31 -16.34 -23.12
N LEU A 599 41.79 -15.50 -24.05
CA LEU A 599 41.08 -15.15 -25.29
C LEU A 599 40.79 -16.39 -26.17
N ALA A 600 41.58 -17.46 -26.05
CA ALA A 600 41.34 -18.72 -26.74
C ALA A 600 40.00 -19.37 -26.33
N THR A 601 39.70 -19.40 -25.02
CA THR A 601 38.47 -20.00 -24.45
C THR A 601 37.19 -19.25 -24.81
N ILE A 602 37.31 -17.98 -25.23
CA ILE A 602 36.18 -17.17 -25.69
C ILE A 602 35.66 -17.67 -27.04
N THR A 603 36.54 -18.17 -27.90
CA THR A 603 36.17 -18.68 -29.23
C THR A 603 35.25 -19.90 -29.11
N ASP A 604 35.60 -20.82 -28.21
CA ASP A 604 34.83 -22.04 -27.98
C ASP A 604 33.48 -21.74 -27.32
N ARG A 605 33.45 -20.82 -26.35
CA ARG A 605 32.21 -20.33 -25.72
C ARG A 605 31.27 -19.67 -26.75
N MET A 606 31.82 -18.90 -27.68
CA MET A 606 31.03 -18.27 -28.75
C MET A 606 30.51 -19.31 -29.77
N ALA A 607 31.26 -20.38 -30.01
CA ALA A 607 30.80 -21.50 -30.84
C ALA A 607 29.58 -22.20 -30.22
N VAL A 608 29.57 -22.42 -28.89
CA VAL A 608 28.41 -22.96 -28.16
C VAL A 608 27.22 -22.01 -28.23
N LYS A 609 27.42 -20.72 -27.89
CA LYS A 609 26.35 -19.69 -27.94
C LYS A 609 25.71 -19.62 -29.33
N LYS A 610 26.52 -19.70 -30.38
CA LYS A 610 26.06 -19.70 -31.77
C LYS A 610 25.29 -20.97 -32.15
N ALA A 611 25.72 -22.14 -31.68
CA ALA A 611 25.01 -23.40 -31.92
C ALA A 611 23.58 -23.38 -31.36
N VAL A 612 23.40 -22.87 -30.13
CA VAL A 612 22.07 -22.70 -29.50
C VAL A 612 21.22 -21.67 -30.27
N GLN A 613 21.81 -20.53 -30.67
CA GLN A 613 21.10 -19.50 -31.44
C GLN A 613 20.64 -19.99 -32.82
N CYS A 614 21.44 -20.85 -33.46
CA CYS A 614 21.09 -21.48 -34.74
C CYS A 614 20.06 -22.61 -34.60
N GLY A 615 19.72 -23.05 -33.37
CA GLY A 615 18.81 -24.17 -33.12
C GLY A 615 19.46 -25.55 -33.20
N ASN A 616 20.80 -25.62 -33.30
CA ASN A 616 21.54 -26.89 -33.31
C ASN A 616 21.90 -27.28 -31.88
N VAL A 617 20.90 -27.73 -31.13
CA VAL A 617 21.03 -27.99 -29.68
C VAL A 617 21.93 -29.20 -29.40
N GLU A 618 21.95 -30.22 -30.27
CA GLU A 618 22.84 -31.37 -30.09
C GLU A 618 24.33 -31.00 -30.21
N ASP A 619 24.69 -30.19 -31.21
CA ASP A 619 26.03 -29.64 -31.39
C ASP A 619 26.43 -28.74 -30.20
N ALA A 620 25.46 -28.03 -29.61
CA ALA A 620 25.69 -27.24 -28.41
C ALA A 620 25.99 -28.12 -27.17
N ILE A 621 25.25 -29.21 -26.97
CA ILE A 621 25.46 -30.14 -25.85
C ILE A 621 26.81 -30.86 -25.97
N GLU A 622 27.17 -31.33 -27.18
CA GLU A 622 28.46 -31.96 -27.45
C GLU A 622 29.62 -31.00 -27.13
N LYS A 623 29.53 -29.76 -27.62
CA LYS A 623 30.55 -28.74 -27.37
C LYS A 623 30.65 -28.29 -25.91
N VAL A 624 29.54 -28.27 -25.16
CA VAL A 624 29.57 -27.99 -23.72
C VAL A 624 30.30 -29.11 -22.97
N ASN A 625 30.02 -30.37 -23.33
CA ASN A 625 30.68 -31.53 -22.72
C ASN A 625 32.16 -31.63 -23.09
N ASP A 626 32.53 -31.27 -24.32
CA ASP A 626 33.93 -31.17 -24.76
C ASP A 626 34.70 -30.08 -24.00
N LEU A 627 34.01 -28.98 -23.62
CA LEU A 627 34.59 -27.89 -22.85
C LEU A 627 34.76 -28.25 -21.37
N ASN A 628 33.71 -28.75 -20.73
CA ASN A 628 33.78 -29.28 -19.39
C ASN A 628 32.56 -30.20 -19.12
N PRO A 629 32.77 -31.51 -18.93
CA PRO A 629 31.69 -32.48 -18.74
C PRO A 629 30.90 -32.26 -17.44
N GLU A 630 31.48 -31.60 -16.42
CA GLU A 630 30.81 -31.36 -15.14
C GLU A 630 29.77 -30.24 -15.19
N ILE A 631 29.74 -29.40 -16.24
CA ILE A 631 28.81 -28.26 -16.33
C ILE A 631 27.36 -28.72 -16.35
N LEU A 632 27.06 -29.75 -17.15
CA LEU A 632 25.70 -30.27 -17.29
C LEU A 632 25.32 -31.19 -16.12
N ASP A 633 26.30 -31.89 -15.53
CA ASP A 633 26.09 -32.74 -14.35
C ASP A 633 25.80 -31.93 -13.08
N THR A 634 26.46 -30.77 -12.92
CA THR A 634 26.29 -29.89 -11.74
C THR A 634 25.12 -28.91 -11.86
N ASN A 635 24.50 -28.81 -13.04
CA ASN A 635 23.36 -27.92 -13.29
C ASN A 635 22.20 -28.65 -14.01
N PRO A 636 21.37 -29.40 -13.27
CA PRO A 636 20.21 -30.11 -13.82
C PRO A 636 19.19 -29.20 -14.51
N GLN A 637 19.09 -27.94 -14.08
CA GLN A 637 18.18 -26.94 -14.66
C GLN A 637 18.65 -26.50 -16.05
N LEU A 638 19.94 -26.22 -16.23
CA LEU A 638 20.49 -25.87 -17.54
C LEU A 638 20.34 -27.01 -18.55
N PHE A 639 20.59 -28.25 -18.10
CA PHE A 639 20.39 -29.42 -18.93
C PHE A 639 18.92 -29.57 -19.34
N PHE A 640 17.98 -29.37 -18.41
CA PHE A 640 16.55 -29.39 -18.72
C PHE A 640 16.16 -28.33 -19.76
N HIS A 641 16.59 -27.07 -19.60
CA HIS A 641 16.29 -26.02 -20.59
C HIS A 641 16.91 -26.28 -21.97
N LEU A 642 18.09 -26.92 -22.03
CA LEU A 642 18.68 -27.37 -23.30
C LEU A 642 17.81 -28.46 -23.96
N GLN A 643 17.40 -29.48 -23.21
CA GLN A 643 16.52 -30.53 -23.75
C GLN A 643 15.13 -30.00 -24.12
N GLN A 644 14.59 -29.05 -23.36
CA GLN A 644 13.37 -28.33 -23.70
C GLN A 644 13.54 -27.54 -25.00
N GLN A 645 14.67 -26.85 -25.20
CA GLN A 645 14.96 -26.16 -26.45
C GLN A 645 15.04 -27.15 -27.63
N LYS A 646 15.61 -28.34 -27.43
CA LYS A 646 15.61 -29.41 -28.44
C LYS A 646 14.19 -29.86 -28.80
N LEU A 647 13.31 -30.05 -27.81
CA LEU A 647 11.89 -30.36 -28.05
C LEU A 647 11.22 -29.26 -28.88
N ILE A 648 11.46 -27.99 -28.55
CA ILE A 648 10.94 -26.84 -29.31
C ILE A 648 11.42 -26.86 -30.77
N GLU A 649 12.67 -27.25 -31.04
CA GLU A 649 13.20 -27.36 -32.41
C GLU A 649 12.62 -28.54 -33.19
N LEU A 650 12.35 -29.68 -32.54
CA LEU A 650 11.65 -30.81 -33.18
C LEU A 650 10.22 -30.42 -33.59
N ILE A 651 9.51 -29.69 -32.72
CA ILE A 651 8.17 -29.15 -32.99
C ILE A 651 8.22 -28.14 -34.14
N ARG A 652 9.21 -27.24 -34.14
CA ARG A 652 9.41 -26.22 -35.19
C ARG A 652 9.68 -26.83 -36.57
N ASN A 653 10.35 -27.97 -36.62
CA ASN A 653 10.65 -28.71 -37.85
C ASN A 653 9.51 -29.65 -38.29
N GLY A 654 8.38 -29.66 -37.59
CA GLY A 654 7.21 -30.49 -37.92
C GLY A 654 7.40 -31.98 -37.63
N LYS A 655 8.41 -32.35 -36.83
CA LYS A 655 8.72 -33.73 -36.45
C LYS A 655 7.95 -34.13 -35.19
N VAL A 656 6.62 -34.16 -35.30
CA VAL A 656 5.71 -34.35 -34.16
C VAL A 656 5.88 -35.71 -33.47
N GLU A 657 6.07 -36.79 -34.25
CA GLU A 657 6.26 -38.14 -33.69
C GLU A 657 7.58 -38.25 -32.90
N GLU A 658 8.69 -37.75 -33.45
CA GLU A 658 10.00 -37.70 -32.77
C GLU A 658 9.96 -36.79 -31.53
N ALA A 659 9.22 -35.68 -31.58
CA ALA A 659 9.05 -34.76 -30.45
C ALA A 659 8.28 -35.41 -29.29
N LEU A 660 7.25 -36.21 -29.59
CA LEU A 660 6.43 -36.88 -28.58
C LEU A 660 7.20 -38.01 -27.88
N GLU A 661 7.93 -38.81 -28.65
CA GLU A 661 8.81 -39.87 -28.12
C GLU A 661 9.89 -39.27 -27.22
N PHE A 662 10.56 -38.20 -27.70
CA PHE A 662 11.59 -37.51 -26.93
C PHE A 662 11.06 -36.87 -25.63
N ALA A 663 9.87 -36.27 -25.66
CA ALA A 663 9.25 -35.71 -24.46
C ALA A 663 8.93 -36.79 -23.41
N GLN A 664 8.51 -37.98 -23.84
CA GLN A 664 8.17 -39.11 -22.97
C GLN A 664 9.39 -39.79 -22.37
N GLU A 665 10.45 -40.01 -23.15
CA GLU A 665 11.64 -40.75 -22.69
C GLU A 665 12.59 -39.89 -21.86
N GLU A 666 12.81 -38.63 -22.24
CA GLU A 666 13.91 -37.81 -21.67
C GLU A 666 13.42 -36.70 -20.72
N LEU A 667 12.25 -36.09 -20.99
CA LEU A 667 11.75 -34.94 -20.24
C LEU A 667 10.71 -35.31 -19.17
N ALA A 668 9.82 -36.26 -19.43
CA ALA A 668 8.77 -36.65 -18.49
C ALA A 668 9.30 -37.19 -17.13
N PRO A 669 10.32 -38.06 -17.08
CA PRO A 669 10.88 -38.51 -15.80
C PRO A 669 11.44 -37.37 -14.95
N ARG A 670 11.98 -36.32 -15.61
CA ARG A 670 12.54 -35.13 -14.94
C ARG A 670 11.47 -34.13 -14.50
N GLY A 671 10.35 -34.08 -15.22
CA GLY A 671 9.16 -33.33 -14.82
C GLY A 671 8.48 -33.93 -13.58
N GLU A 672 8.45 -35.26 -13.46
CA GLU A 672 7.90 -35.94 -12.26
C GLU A 672 8.70 -35.64 -10.98
N GLU A 673 10.01 -35.44 -11.09
CA GLU A 673 10.89 -35.12 -9.97
C GLU A 673 10.85 -33.63 -9.56
N ASN A 674 10.40 -32.73 -10.43
CA ASN A 674 10.37 -31.29 -10.18
C ASN A 674 9.15 -30.58 -10.81
N GLN A 675 8.27 -30.07 -9.94
CA GLN A 675 7.03 -29.39 -10.32
C GLN A 675 7.24 -28.21 -11.30
N ILE A 676 8.37 -27.48 -11.20
CA ILE A 676 8.67 -26.36 -12.10
C ILE A 676 8.97 -26.86 -13.52
N PHE A 677 9.69 -27.98 -13.64
CA PHE A 677 9.98 -28.62 -14.93
C PHE A 677 8.72 -29.22 -15.56
N LEU A 678 7.80 -29.71 -14.73
CA LEU A 678 6.51 -30.20 -15.20
C LEU A 678 5.68 -29.08 -15.84
N GLU A 679 5.56 -27.92 -15.19
CA GLU A 679 4.83 -26.76 -15.72
C GLU A 679 5.45 -26.25 -17.04
N GLU A 680 6.78 -26.19 -17.12
CA GLU A 680 7.48 -25.79 -18.35
C GLU A 680 7.36 -26.83 -19.48
N LEU A 681 7.33 -28.12 -19.14
CA LEU A 681 7.12 -29.21 -20.09
C LEU A 681 5.68 -29.21 -20.63
N GLU A 682 4.67 -29.10 -19.76
CA GLU A 682 3.26 -29.00 -20.13
C GLU A 682 3.01 -27.82 -21.07
N ARG A 683 3.64 -26.67 -20.75
CA ARG A 683 3.59 -25.48 -21.59
C ARG A 683 4.25 -25.68 -22.95
N THR A 684 5.30 -26.48 -23.04
CA THR A 684 6.00 -26.79 -24.30
C THR A 684 5.23 -27.81 -25.14
N VAL A 685 4.68 -28.85 -24.50
CA VAL A 685 3.87 -29.89 -25.13
C VAL A 685 2.54 -29.33 -25.63
N ALA A 686 2.02 -28.25 -25.03
CA ALA A 686 0.86 -27.53 -25.54
C ALA A 686 1.04 -27.06 -26.99
N LEU A 687 2.26 -26.84 -27.48
CA LEU A 687 2.53 -26.52 -28.89
C LEU A 687 2.11 -27.66 -29.85
N LEU A 688 2.11 -28.91 -29.38
CA LEU A 688 1.69 -30.08 -30.18
C LEU A 688 0.16 -30.19 -30.34
N ALA A 689 -0.61 -29.47 -29.51
CA ALA A 689 -2.07 -29.52 -29.54
C ALA A 689 -2.70 -28.61 -30.61
N PHE A 690 -1.90 -27.80 -31.31
CA PHE A 690 -2.37 -26.84 -32.31
C PHE A 690 -1.84 -27.18 -33.71
N GLU A 691 -2.76 -27.35 -34.67
CA GLU A 691 -2.40 -27.56 -36.09
C GLU A 691 -1.82 -26.28 -36.73
N ASP A 692 -2.22 -25.10 -36.23
CA ASP A 692 -1.70 -23.79 -36.63
C ASP A 692 -0.99 -23.10 -35.48
N LEU A 693 0.35 -23.11 -35.52
CA LEU A 693 1.23 -22.51 -34.51
C LEU A 693 1.07 -20.97 -34.42
N SER A 694 0.43 -20.33 -35.40
CA SER A 694 0.17 -18.88 -35.42
C SER A 694 -0.83 -18.43 -34.35
N ASN A 695 -1.77 -19.31 -33.98
CA ASN A 695 -2.85 -19.05 -33.04
C ASN A 695 -2.60 -19.64 -31.64
N CYS A 696 -1.40 -20.16 -31.40
CA CYS A 696 -1.06 -20.82 -30.15
C CYS A 696 -0.80 -19.81 -29.01
N PRO A 697 -1.40 -19.99 -27.82
CA PRO A 697 -1.21 -19.10 -26.66
C PRO A 697 0.23 -19.08 -26.14
N VAL A 698 1.05 -20.09 -26.46
CA VAL A 698 2.45 -20.25 -26.03
C VAL A 698 3.46 -20.06 -27.18
N ARG A 699 3.08 -19.30 -28.22
CA ARG A 699 3.93 -19.02 -29.39
C ARG A 699 5.26 -18.33 -29.05
N ASP A 700 5.36 -17.71 -27.88
CA ASP A 700 6.57 -17.03 -27.42
C ASP A 700 7.74 -17.99 -27.24
N LEU A 701 7.48 -19.28 -26.97
CA LEU A 701 8.49 -20.34 -26.96
C LEU A 701 9.13 -20.59 -28.34
N LEU A 702 8.45 -20.25 -29.44
CA LEU A 702 8.98 -20.38 -30.80
C LEU A 702 9.79 -19.15 -31.26
N ASP A 703 9.78 -18.07 -30.48
CA ASP A 703 10.51 -16.86 -30.81
C ASP A 703 12.04 -17.04 -30.65
N ILE A 704 12.80 -16.20 -31.35
CA ILE A 704 14.26 -16.09 -31.24
C ILE A 704 14.66 -15.70 -29.82
N SER A 705 13.81 -14.96 -29.10
CA SER A 705 14.01 -14.58 -27.70
C SER A 705 14.22 -15.78 -26.77
N GLN A 706 13.51 -16.90 -26.99
CA GLN A 706 13.69 -18.13 -26.22
C GLN A 706 15.08 -18.74 -26.45
N ARG A 707 15.53 -18.82 -27.71
CA ARG A 707 16.90 -19.29 -28.05
C ARG A 707 17.97 -18.38 -27.44
N LEU A 708 17.75 -17.07 -27.43
CA LEU A 708 18.66 -16.10 -26.83
C LEU A 708 18.76 -16.26 -25.31
N LYS A 709 17.63 -16.57 -24.64
CA LYS A 709 17.59 -16.86 -23.21
C LYS A 709 18.42 -18.11 -22.88
N THR A 710 18.14 -19.24 -23.53
CA THR A 710 18.90 -20.48 -23.32
C THR A 710 20.38 -20.31 -23.66
N ALA A 711 20.71 -19.59 -24.74
CA ALA A 711 22.10 -19.30 -25.10
C ALA A 711 22.82 -18.42 -24.06
N SER A 712 22.11 -17.49 -23.41
CA SER A 712 22.66 -16.66 -22.33
C SER A 712 22.93 -17.46 -21.06
N GLU A 713 22.03 -18.39 -20.71
CA GLU A 713 22.19 -19.27 -19.55
C GLU A 713 23.37 -20.23 -19.71
N VAL A 714 23.51 -20.86 -20.89
CA VAL A 714 24.66 -21.71 -21.22
C VAL A 714 25.95 -20.89 -21.14
N ASN A 715 25.93 -19.67 -21.67
CA ASN A 715 27.07 -18.77 -21.65
C ASN A 715 27.51 -18.39 -20.23
N ALA A 716 26.56 -18.10 -19.34
CA ALA A 716 26.83 -17.78 -17.94
C ALA A 716 27.38 -18.99 -17.18
N ALA A 717 26.87 -20.19 -17.46
CA ALA A 717 27.34 -21.42 -16.84
C ALA A 717 28.80 -21.74 -17.22
N ILE A 718 29.16 -21.58 -18.49
CA ILE A 718 30.55 -21.74 -18.97
C ILE A 718 31.49 -20.72 -18.32
N LEU A 719 31.07 -19.46 -18.16
CA LEU A 719 31.87 -18.45 -17.47
C LEU A 719 32.07 -18.77 -15.99
N THR A 720 31.06 -19.36 -15.34
CA THR A 720 31.11 -19.74 -13.93
C THR A 720 32.01 -20.95 -13.68
N SER A 721 32.07 -21.91 -14.61
CA SER A 721 33.01 -23.04 -14.51
C SER A 721 34.46 -22.59 -14.77
N GLN A 722 34.69 -21.77 -15.78
CA GLN A 722 36.02 -21.24 -16.12
C GLN A 722 36.61 -20.32 -15.03
N SER A 723 35.77 -19.66 -14.24
CA SER A 723 36.21 -18.88 -13.08
C SER A 723 36.51 -19.73 -11.84
N ARG A 724 35.92 -20.93 -11.70
CA ARG A 724 36.20 -21.88 -10.61
C ARG A 724 37.51 -22.64 -10.78
N GLU A 725 37.97 -22.86 -12.02
CA GLU A 725 39.25 -23.53 -12.29
C GLU A 725 40.50 -22.69 -11.95
N LYS A 726 40.35 -21.38 -11.70
CA LYS A 726 41.44 -20.46 -11.31
C LYS A 726 41.49 -20.15 -9.80
N GLY A 727 40.66 -20.81 -8.97
CA GLY A 727 40.58 -20.62 -7.52
C GLY A 727 41.52 -21.51 -6.72
#